data_AF-A0A830GGB0-F1
#
_entry.id   AF-A0A830GGB0-F1
#
_cell.length_a   1.000
_cell.length_b   1.000
_cell.length_c   1.000
_cell.angle_alpha   90.00
_cell.angle_beta   90.00
_cell.angle_gamma   90.00
#
_symmetry.space_group_name_H-M   'P 1'
#
loop_
_entity.id
_entity.type
_entity.pdbx_description
1 polymer ?
#
loop_
_entity_poly.entity_id
_entity_poly.type
_entity_poly.pdbx_seq_one_letter_code
_entity_poly.pdbx_strand_id
1 'polypeptide(L)'
;MSSTESTGLDRVSIKQLTEAVIESNGGEVDRTTPERWRVTLPSELDTQGATGSADTGASGGTGNNSLDSIAARVNEPSTGNEAHESTLVFDPRDQQGDDIVVRPGSPLFNAILDLARDGERVAYVRIGPSDVQLHEPPMVEALGSNARVTGFESDHTETALAFHFHTQIESVRSYDRERFNTITLDTASGARLPELTERLTAHLGVLSTDARPDNPPALNDETVSDRYETAVGVLKEQIAPDVEELRAKADEAVGERTKEIQDLYDQRREKLEAEVDKKQQEIRKWKNKAQNARKNSTRNKYLANRREAQTELEDLKAEVEKRKAELTKEEETQIEQTASSHAVKVDVINVGTTVLTYDRGELTIEVDDADRTAETTVPYTPATDVFGGFNCSDCGEPFETERPPVVCDGDHVVCPDCRVECGDCGTLLCGLDGADETCTYCGAIGCADCREQCAECGNTICSIHEHTCSADDNPVCTLCGTDCDTCGAFRCDDHLEWCTTGEEYHCPDHTADCDHCGDPTCEDHRDKCLVCDGGFCRADRVEATSADGELCPTHAGYCPHCEGHHVADDLRTCDACGDDICADHAAPCTACGDSLCPTDHVVCTACGEIHCANHTVPCTDCGEQFCYDDVQGCADCGSWTCEEHVAACSVCNDEFCGTHATTCSKCDDTLCMAHTTVCQCCGDDRCGTHVTTCDTCGDDICDKHVDTCIDCGDTLCPTDQQQCVACEETFCAEHTGECTDCGEQFCYDDVTACEECDDWICSTDRSNCQVCNEAFCETHVTSCDECNDPLCAEHARSCDYCNTDICQDHSVECAVCQDLVCPAHTNTCVACDETRCPDDGLSCSECGDALCSDHTVECHDCGKPLCADHATDCTSCDGVVCSDDATACAVCSDVVGTSHAASCTVCGSSLCSDHRKTCQTCGEVRCADHIEYCEVDGEPHCRDHLFYCEHCGEGAAPLYCESHRQTCDVGDEPLCVYHAESTPILDETVCDKHTEACTLCEQNYAPAAVNDGRCETCRSIGEEEVDIPDSIRSDFRSVQVAQNSSYVTIYGKRLLGTNQLIVLSRETSEEIERRNIGVLDRLKGVLR
;
A
#
# COMPACT_ATOMS: atom_id res chain seq x y z
N MET A 1 0.73 16.33 -4.74
CA MET A 1 1.61 17.07 -3.82
C MET A 1 2.42 18.05 -4.64
N SER A 2 2.44 19.31 -4.19
CA SER A 2 2.97 20.46 -4.91
C SER A 2 4.47 20.39 -5.08
N SER A 3 4.91 20.77 -6.27
CA SER A 3 6.24 21.24 -6.62
C SER A 3 6.85 22.11 -5.51
N THR A 4 7.81 21.55 -4.78
CA THR A 4 8.76 22.32 -3.97
C THR A 4 10.14 21.73 -4.19
N GLU A 5 10.90 22.41 -5.06
CA GLU A 5 12.36 22.58 -5.01
C GLU A 5 13.24 21.32 -4.96
N SER A 6 13.44 20.66 -6.11
CA SER A 6 14.62 19.81 -6.34
C SER A 6 15.79 20.59 -7.01
N THR A 7 15.80 21.92 -6.87
CA THR A 7 16.84 22.80 -7.45
C THR A 7 17.64 23.46 -6.34
N GLY A 8 18.52 22.66 -5.75
CA GLY A 8 19.54 23.09 -4.82
C GLY A 8 20.38 21.88 -4.54
N LEU A 9 21.57 21.84 -5.12
CA LEU A 9 22.56 20.81 -4.85
C LEU A 9 22.57 20.46 -3.37
N ASP A 10 22.24 19.21 -3.09
CA ASP A 10 22.06 18.72 -1.74
C ASP A 10 23.37 18.94 -0.96
N ARG A 11 23.35 19.89 -0.02
CA ARG A 11 24.51 20.28 0.80
C ARG A 11 25.13 19.07 1.50
N VAL A 12 24.30 18.04 1.72
CA VAL A 12 24.62 16.75 2.30
C VAL A 12 25.56 15.96 1.38
N SER A 13 25.19 15.82 0.11
CA SER A 13 26.03 15.17 -0.91
C SER A 13 27.38 15.89 -1.10
N ILE A 14 27.38 17.23 -1.00
CA ILE A 14 28.59 18.05 -1.07
C ILE A 14 29.50 17.81 0.14
N LYS A 15 28.95 17.78 1.35
CA LYS A 15 29.68 17.52 2.61
C LYS A 15 30.34 16.14 2.57
N GLN A 16 29.60 15.08 2.23
CA GLN A 16 30.12 13.71 2.16
C GLN A 16 31.21 13.53 1.11
N LEU A 17 30.99 14.08 -0.10
CA LEU A 17 32.00 14.04 -1.15
C LEU A 17 33.28 14.75 -0.68
N THR A 18 33.14 15.93 -0.09
CA THR A 18 34.27 16.73 0.42
C THR A 18 35.08 15.95 1.46
N GLU A 19 34.39 15.34 2.42
CA GLU A 19 34.98 14.52 3.47
C GLU A 19 35.69 13.28 2.91
N ALA A 20 34.96 12.48 2.11
CA ALA A 20 35.49 11.26 1.53
C ALA A 20 36.73 11.54 0.67
N VAL A 21 36.74 12.64 -0.08
CA VAL A 21 37.90 13.07 -0.86
C VAL A 21 39.07 13.46 0.04
N ILE A 22 38.83 14.29 1.05
CA ILE A 22 39.89 14.77 1.94
C ILE A 22 40.52 13.60 2.69
N GLU A 23 39.72 12.73 3.31
CA GLU A 23 40.23 11.62 4.12
C GLU A 23 40.87 10.52 3.29
N SER A 24 40.30 10.16 2.12
CA SER A 24 40.91 9.14 1.26
C SER A 24 42.27 9.54 0.70
N ASN A 25 42.55 10.85 0.67
CA ASN A 25 43.80 11.43 0.18
C ASN A 25 44.71 11.92 1.32
N GLY A 26 44.51 11.42 2.55
CA GLY A 26 45.41 11.65 3.68
C GLY A 26 45.24 13.01 4.37
N GLY A 27 44.16 13.73 4.10
CA GLY A 27 43.70 14.87 4.90
C GLY A 27 42.89 14.42 6.13
N GLU A 28 42.64 15.35 7.05
CA GLU A 28 41.86 15.10 8.27
C GLU A 28 40.69 16.08 8.34
N VAL A 29 39.52 15.62 8.78
CA VAL A 29 38.30 16.44 8.95
C VAL A 29 37.83 16.40 10.41
N ASP A 30 37.86 17.55 11.07
CA ASP A 30 37.25 17.77 12.39
C ASP A 30 35.81 18.28 12.23
N ARG A 31 34.89 17.44 12.72
CA ARG A 31 33.43 17.56 12.57
C ARG A 31 32.75 18.12 13.84
N THR A 32 33.53 18.59 14.83
CA THR A 32 33.00 19.09 16.11
C THR A 32 31.98 20.23 15.97
N THR A 33 31.97 20.95 14.83
CA THR A 33 30.95 21.92 14.46
C THR A 33 30.28 21.54 13.12
N PRO A 34 28.98 21.19 13.10
CA PRO A 34 28.29 20.69 11.90
C PRO A 34 28.31 21.63 10.68
N GLU A 35 28.32 22.95 10.91
CA GLU A 35 28.32 23.97 9.86
C GLU A 35 29.69 24.54 9.52
N ARG A 36 30.72 24.21 10.32
CA ARG A 36 32.09 24.71 10.14
C ARG A 36 33.08 23.59 10.42
N TRP A 37 33.63 23.02 9.36
CA TRP A 37 34.57 21.91 9.46
C TRP A 37 35.99 22.45 9.47
N ARG A 38 36.79 21.99 10.43
CA ARG A 38 38.22 22.28 10.40
C ARG A 38 38.91 21.14 9.69
N VAL A 39 39.66 21.45 8.64
CA VAL A 39 40.25 20.42 7.77
C VAL A 39 41.74 20.64 7.59
N THR A 40 42.46 19.54 7.47
CA THR A 40 43.80 19.52 6.90
C THR A 40 43.65 19.08 5.45
N LEU A 41 43.82 20.00 4.50
CA LEU A 41 43.65 19.69 3.09
C LEU A 41 44.85 18.86 2.57
N PRO A 42 44.61 17.81 1.75
CA PRO A 42 45.65 17.15 0.97
C PRO A 42 46.40 18.16 0.08
N SER A 43 47.66 17.89 -0.22
CA SER A 43 48.50 18.76 -1.06
C SER A 43 47.91 19.06 -2.45
N GLU A 44 47.05 18.18 -2.94
CA GLU A 44 46.35 18.25 -4.21
C GLU A 44 45.15 19.20 -4.19
N LEU A 45 44.60 19.49 -3.00
CA LEU A 45 43.49 20.42 -2.77
C LEU A 45 43.93 21.78 -2.21
N ASP A 46 45.21 21.94 -1.87
CA ASP A 46 45.77 23.19 -1.36
C ASP A 46 45.92 24.24 -2.48
N THR A 47 44.90 25.10 -2.60
CA THR A 47 44.81 26.09 -3.70
C THR A 47 45.59 27.37 -3.44
N GLN A 48 46.31 27.52 -2.31
CA GLN A 48 47.09 28.74 -2.03
C GLN A 48 48.44 28.83 -2.78
N GLY A 49 48.82 27.82 -3.56
CA GLY A 49 50.04 27.82 -4.40
C GLY A 49 49.87 28.20 -5.88
N ALA A 50 48.64 28.34 -6.40
CA ALA A 50 48.38 28.37 -7.84
C ALA A 50 48.22 29.78 -8.44
N THR A 51 49.29 30.58 -8.42
CA THR A 51 49.49 31.58 -9.48
C THR A 51 50.55 31.09 -10.45
N GLY A 52 50.11 30.51 -11.58
CA GLY A 52 50.91 30.33 -12.79
C GLY A 52 51.25 28.89 -13.15
N SER A 53 50.40 28.27 -13.97
CA SER A 53 50.83 27.29 -14.97
C SER A 53 49.84 27.30 -16.14
N ALA A 54 50.07 28.24 -17.05
CA ALA A 54 49.57 28.14 -18.41
C ALA A 54 50.56 27.29 -19.21
N ASP A 55 50.00 26.29 -19.87
CA ASP A 55 50.67 25.23 -20.60
C ASP A 55 51.61 25.76 -21.70
N THR A 56 52.79 25.16 -21.78
CA THR A 56 53.81 25.47 -22.78
C THR A 56 53.57 24.69 -24.07
N GLY A 57 53.13 25.39 -25.12
CA GLY A 57 53.12 24.91 -26.51
C GLY A 57 53.55 26.02 -27.48
N ALA A 58 54.69 25.83 -28.14
CA ALA A 58 55.51 26.84 -28.81
C ALA A 58 54.91 27.59 -30.04
N SER A 59 55.14 28.91 -30.11
CA SER A 59 56.10 29.58 -31.02
C SER A 59 55.62 30.95 -31.53
N GLY A 60 56.48 31.98 -31.40
CA GLY A 60 56.24 33.29 -32.00
C GLY A 60 56.88 34.42 -31.20
N GLY A 61 58.19 34.64 -31.38
CA GLY A 61 58.91 35.73 -30.73
C GLY A 61 58.37 37.10 -31.14
N THR A 62 57.94 37.90 -30.17
CA THR A 62 57.68 39.33 -30.35
C THR A 62 58.87 40.11 -29.81
N GLY A 63 59.84 40.38 -30.68
CA GLY A 63 61.08 41.07 -30.32
C GLY A 63 60.86 42.47 -29.75
N ASN A 64 60.90 42.59 -28.42
CA ASN A 64 60.96 43.85 -27.70
C ASN A 64 61.81 43.71 -26.42
N ASN A 65 63.03 44.25 -26.47
CA ASN A 65 64.06 44.17 -25.41
C ASN A 65 63.79 45.07 -24.17
N SER A 66 62.53 45.34 -23.84
CA SER A 66 62.20 46.22 -22.71
C SER A 66 61.53 45.49 -21.53
N LEU A 67 61.33 44.18 -21.61
CA LEU A 67 60.75 43.36 -20.53
C LEU A 67 61.73 42.36 -19.89
N ASP A 68 62.92 42.14 -20.47
CA ASP A 68 63.93 41.22 -19.94
C ASP A 68 64.69 41.73 -18.71
N SER A 69 64.37 42.93 -18.21
CA SER A 69 65.10 43.56 -17.09
C SER A 69 64.45 43.40 -15.72
N ILE A 70 63.28 42.74 -15.62
CA ILE A 70 62.55 42.60 -14.35
C ILE A 70 62.57 41.15 -13.81
N ALA A 71 62.86 40.15 -14.65
CA ALA A 71 62.97 38.74 -14.24
C ALA A 71 64.35 38.36 -13.63
N ALA A 72 64.95 39.25 -12.83
CA ALA A 72 66.19 38.96 -12.13
C ALA A 72 66.19 39.57 -10.72
N ARG A 73 65.37 39.00 -9.84
CA ARG A 73 65.58 38.97 -8.38
C ARG A 73 64.52 38.06 -7.75
N VAL A 74 64.93 37.41 -6.66
CA VAL A 74 64.19 36.46 -5.82
C VAL A 74 64.29 35.01 -6.31
N ASN A 75 65.43 34.40 -5.99
CA ASN A 75 65.57 32.97 -5.79
C ASN A 75 66.19 32.81 -4.40
N GLU A 76 65.36 32.62 -3.38
CA GLU A 76 65.76 31.95 -2.14
C GLU A 76 64.77 30.79 -1.92
N PRO A 77 65.27 29.57 -1.58
CA PRO A 77 64.41 28.41 -1.39
C PRO A 77 63.81 28.44 0.02
N SER A 78 62.48 28.50 0.14
CA SER A 78 61.78 28.23 1.39
C SER A 78 61.59 26.72 1.56
N THR A 79 62.25 26.20 2.59
CA THR A 79 62.07 24.87 3.17
C THR A 79 60.84 24.83 4.08
N GLY A 80 60.01 23.79 3.97
CA GLY A 80 59.02 23.42 5.00
C GLY A 80 57.61 23.22 4.43
N ASN A 81 57.22 21.97 4.23
CA ASN A 81 55.84 21.56 3.96
C ASN A 81 55.13 21.47 5.33
N GLU A 82 54.54 22.56 5.81
CA GLU A 82 53.61 22.54 6.94
C GLU A 82 52.20 22.37 6.38
N ALA A 83 51.46 21.36 6.84
CA ALA A 83 50.08 21.13 6.40
C ALA A 83 49.20 22.30 6.87
N HIS A 84 48.57 22.99 5.92
CA HIS A 84 47.74 24.17 6.22
C HIS A 84 46.35 23.75 6.72
N GLU A 85 46.05 24.06 7.97
CA GLU A 85 44.74 23.89 8.61
C GLU A 85 43.78 24.97 8.06
N SER A 86 42.68 24.56 7.43
CA SER A 86 41.68 25.42 6.78
C SER A 86 40.30 25.21 7.41
N THR A 87 39.38 26.17 7.25
CA THR A 87 37.99 26.03 7.70
C THR A 87 37.05 26.02 6.49
N LEU A 88 36.25 24.96 6.37
CA LEU A 88 35.24 24.81 5.32
C LEU A 88 33.85 25.15 5.85
N VAL A 89 33.09 25.88 5.04
CA VAL A 89 31.68 26.20 5.30
C VAL A 89 30.84 25.88 4.06
N PHE A 90 29.58 25.50 4.26
CA PHE A 90 28.72 24.99 3.18
C PHE A 90 27.50 25.89 2.91
N ASP A 91 27.31 26.92 3.75
CA ASP A 91 26.38 28.03 3.53
C ASP A 91 27.17 29.35 3.44
N PRO A 92 26.94 30.18 2.41
CA PRO A 92 27.53 31.53 2.33
C PRO A 92 27.22 32.41 3.55
N ARG A 93 26.09 32.16 4.24
CA ARG A 93 25.68 32.91 5.45
C ARG A 93 26.56 32.58 6.66
N ASP A 94 27.21 31.42 6.66
CA ASP A 94 28.06 30.96 7.77
C ASP A 94 29.54 31.34 7.59
N GLN A 95 29.89 31.93 6.44
CA GLN A 95 31.25 32.35 6.11
C GLN A 95 31.70 33.52 6.99
N GLN A 96 32.85 33.36 7.67
CA GLN A 96 33.51 34.46 8.39
C GLN A 96 35.00 34.52 8.05
N GLY A 97 35.50 35.71 7.66
CA GLY A 97 36.92 35.91 7.38
C GLY A 97 37.39 35.11 6.17
N ASP A 98 38.41 34.26 6.36
CA ASP A 98 39.08 33.48 5.32
C ASP A 98 38.50 32.05 5.14
N ASP A 99 37.30 31.78 5.68
CA ASP A 99 36.61 30.49 5.49
C ASP A 99 36.37 30.19 4.01
N ILE A 100 36.61 28.93 3.63
CA ILE A 100 36.42 28.46 2.24
C ILE A 100 35.01 27.93 2.08
N VAL A 101 34.21 28.57 1.23
CA VAL A 101 32.85 28.11 0.91
C VAL A 101 32.92 26.97 -0.10
N VAL A 102 32.44 25.80 0.32
CA VAL A 102 32.32 24.62 -0.53
C VAL A 102 30.91 24.58 -1.10
N ARG A 103 30.81 24.85 -2.40
CA ARG A 103 29.55 24.79 -3.15
C ARG A 103 29.83 24.45 -4.61
N PRO A 104 28.82 24.02 -5.36
CA PRO A 104 28.95 23.71 -6.77
C PRO A 104 29.40 24.92 -7.57
N GLY A 105 30.37 24.69 -8.45
CA GLY A 105 31.11 25.74 -9.16
C GLY A 105 32.17 26.49 -8.34
N SER A 106 32.38 26.19 -7.04
CA SER A 106 33.51 26.76 -6.29
C SER A 106 34.83 26.09 -6.68
N PRO A 107 35.98 26.81 -6.69
CA PRO A 107 37.27 26.24 -7.10
C PRO A 107 37.67 25.00 -6.29
N LEU A 108 37.44 25.03 -4.98
CA LEU A 108 37.73 23.89 -4.11
C LEU A 108 36.79 22.71 -4.39
N PHE A 109 35.49 22.95 -4.62
CA PHE A 109 34.54 21.89 -4.94
C PHE A 109 34.83 21.23 -6.29
N ASN A 110 35.24 22.01 -7.31
CA ASN A 110 35.67 21.44 -8.59
C ASN A 110 36.96 20.61 -8.44
N ALA A 111 37.91 21.07 -7.62
CA ALA A 111 39.11 20.28 -7.31
C ALA A 111 38.77 18.99 -6.54
N ILE A 112 37.79 19.03 -5.64
CA ILE A 112 37.24 17.87 -4.93
C ILE A 112 36.59 16.88 -5.92
N LEU A 113 35.80 17.37 -6.88
CA LEU A 113 35.19 16.55 -7.93
C LEU A 113 36.24 15.93 -8.86
N ASP A 114 37.28 16.68 -9.24
CA ASP A 114 38.37 16.16 -10.05
C ASP A 114 39.18 15.09 -9.31
N LEU A 115 39.46 15.27 -8.01
CA LEU A 115 40.06 14.22 -7.19
C LEU A 115 39.13 13.03 -6.92
N ALA A 116 37.81 13.21 -7.01
CA ALA A 116 36.86 12.12 -6.89
C ALA A 116 36.79 11.25 -8.14
N ARG A 117 37.06 11.82 -9.32
CA ARG A 117 37.10 11.08 -10.59
C ARG A 117 38.22 10.01 -10.65
N ASP A 118 39.25 10.14 -9.81
CA ASP A 118 40.43 9.28 -9.83
C ASP A 118 40.39 8.10 -8.82
N GLY A 119 39.31 7.87 -8.05
CA GLY A 119 39.24 6.75 -7.10
C GLY A 119 37.83 6.27 -6.71
N GLU A 120 37.65 4.95 -6.60
CA GLU A 120 36.45 4.32 -6.03
C GLU A 120 36.45 4.49 -4.51
N ARG A 121 35.42 5.16 -3.95
CA ARG A 121 35.30 5.40 -2.51
C ARG A 121 34.12 4.62 -1.93
N VAL A 122 34.39 3.85 -0.88
CA VAL A 122 33.39 3.06 -0.15
C VAL A 122 33.25 3.60 1.28
N ALA A 123 32.06 4.09 1.62
CA ALA A 123 31.69 4.48 2.98
C ALA A 123 30.87 3.36 3.65
N TYR A 124 30.85 3.32 4.98
CA TYR A 124 30.06 2.35 5.75
C TYR A 124 29.22 3.09 6.79
N VAL A 125 27.92 2.85 6.79
CA VAL A 125 26.96 3.49 7.70
C VAL A 125 26.07 2.41 8.30
N ARG A 126 25.86 2.47 9.62
CA ARG A 126 24.87 1.67 10.34
C ARG A 126 23.66 2.54 10.67
N ILE A 127 22.46 2.00 10.50
CA ILE A 127 21.21 2.65 10.91
C ILE A 127 20.53 1.73 11.92
N GLY A 128 20.81 1.98 13.20
CA GLY A 128 20.18 1.28 14.32
C GLY A 128 19.11 2.13 15.02
N PRO A 129 18.37 1.53 15.97
CA PRO A 129 17.27 2.20 16.69
C PRO A 129 17.72 3.36 17.58
N SER A 130 19.03 3.50 17.84
CA SER A 130 19.60 4.64 18.58
C SER A 130 20.00 5.80 17.66
N ASP A 131 20.11 5.54 16.35
CA ASP A 131 20.60 6.49 15.35
C ASP A 131 19.46 7.24 14.64
N VAL A 132 18.25 6.67 14.66
CA VAL A 132 17.04 7.22 14.03
C VAL A 132 15.88 7.27 15.02
N GLN A 133 14.95 8.21 14.80
CA GLN A 133 13.72 8.28 15.60
C GLN A 133 12.83 7.07 15.27
N LEU A 134 12.32 6.39 16.30
CA LEU A 134 11.28 5.36 16.15
C LEU A 134 9.92 6.06 16.00
N HIS A 135 9.14 5.66 15.01
CA HIS A 135 7.78 6.15 14.82
C HIS A 135 6.77 5.15 15.38
N GLU A 136 5.56 5.64 15.64
CA GLU A 136 4.44 4.82 16.06
C GLU A 136 3.65 4.37 14.81
N PRO A 137 3.14 3.12 14.77
CA PRO A 137 2.26 2.71 13.69
C PRO A 137 1.03 3.64 13.59
N PRO A 138 0.50 3.93 12.39
CA PRO A 138 -0.64 4.84 12.22
C PRO A 138 -1.85 4.50 13.10
N MET A 139 -2.09 3.21 13.32
CA MET A 139 -3.16 2.74 14.21
C MET A 139 -2.92 3.04 15.69
N VAL A 140 -1.66 3.02 16.16
CA VAL A 140 -1.30 3.41 17.53
C VAL A 140 -1.52 4.92 17.72
N GLU A 141 -1.11 5.73 16.74
CA GLU A 141 -1.38 7.18 16.77
C GLU A 141 -2.89 7.49 16.82
N ALA A 142 -3.71 6.73 16.07
CA ALA A 142 -5.16 6.87 16.07
C ALA A 142 -5.82 6.48 17.42
N LEU A 143 -5.24 5.52 18.14
CA LEU A 143 -5.70 5.08 19.47
C LEU A 143 -5.31 6.06 20.58
N GLY A 144 -4.31 6.91 20.34
CA GLY A 144 -3.89 7.96 21.26
C GLY A 144 -3.41 7.40 22.59
N SER A 145 -4.12 7.65 23.69
CA SER A 145 -3.70 7.16 25.02
C SER A 145 -3.91 5.66 25.23
N ASN A 146 -4.67 5.01 24.36
CA ASN A 146 -5.06 3.61 24.51
C ASN A 146 -4.05 2.63 23.89
N ALA A 147 -3.00 3.13 23.24
CA ALA A 147 -1.88 2.31 22.81
C ALA A 147 -0.60 3.15 22.82
N ARG A 148 0.54 2.56 23.15
CA ARG A 148 1.83 3.24 23.05
C ARG A 148 2.95 2.27 22.73
N VAL A 149 3.99 2.80 22.10
CA VAL A 149 5.22 2.05 21.84
C VAL A 149 6.08 2.02 23.10
N THR A 150 6.45 0.83 23.57
CA THR A 150 7.28 0.64 24.78
C THR A 150 8.74 0.36 24.46
N GLY A 151 9.04 -0.22 23.29
CA GLY A 151 10.41 -0.54 22.89
C GLY A 151 10.52 -1.09 21.47
N PHE A 152 11.76 -1.35 21.06
CA PHE A 152 12.12 -2.04 19.82
C PHE A 152 13.20 -3.07 20.12
N GLU A 153 12.98 -4.31 19.68
CA GLU A 153 13.95 -5.40 19.75
C GLU A 153 14.41 -5.76 18.33
N SER A 154 15.73 -5.76 18.10
CA SER A 154 16.29 -6.12 16.79
C SER A 154 16.44 -7.64 16.67
N ASP A 155 15.89 -8.21 15.59
CA ASP A 155 16.00 -9.63 15.26
C ASP A 155 17.29 -9.93 14.49
N HIS A 156 17.54 -9.14 13.44
CA HIS A 156 18.68 -9.32 12.55
C HIS A 156 19.04 -8.02 11.81
N THR A 157 20.21 -8.01 11.19
CA THR A 157 20.72 -6.88 10.43
C THR A 157 20.75 -7.19 8.94
N GLU A 158 20.26 -6.28 8.12
CA GLU A 158 20.36 -6.35 6.67
C GLU A 158 21.43 -5.41 6.10
N THR A 159 21.74 -5.58 4.82
CA THR A 159 22.76 -4.77 4.13
C THR A 159 22.24 -4.24 2.80
N ALA A 160 22.40 -2.94 2.56
CA ALA A 160 22.06 -2.27 1.32
C ALA A 160 23.25 -1.48 0.77
N LEU A 161 23.19 -1.16 -0.53
CA LEU A 161 24.17 -0.35 -1.23
C LEU A 161 23.51 0.92 -1.74
N ALA A 162 24.00 2.08 -1.29
CA ALA A 162 23.63 3.38 -1.84
C ALA A 162 24.72 3.86 -2.80
N PHE A 163 24.34 4.08 -4.06
CA PHE A 163 25.21 4.67 -5.08
C PHE A 163 24.89 6.14 -5.24
N HIS A 164 25.90 6.99 -5.13
CA HIS A 164 25.77 8.43 -5.26
C HIS A 164 26.27 8.87 -6.63
N PHE A 165 25.39 9.43 -7.45
CA PHE A 165 25.70 9.87 -8.80
C PHE A 165 25.62 11.40 -8.90
N HIS A 166 26.60 11.99 -9.56
CA HIS A 166 26.52 13.36 -10.06
C HIS A 166 26.16 13.31 -11.54
N THR A 167 25.03 13.91 -11.90
CA THR A 167 24.54 13.98 -13.28
C THR A 167 24.53 15.42 -13.75
N GLN A 168 25.19 15.66 -14.87
CA GLN A 168 25.22 16.95 -15.55
C GLN A 168 24.60 16.80 -16.94
N ILE A 169 23.58 17.60 -17.24
CA ILE A 169 22.89 17.62 -18.53
C ILE A 169 23.13 19.00 -19.16
N GLU A 170 23.88 19.02 -20.25
CA GLU A 170 24.28 20.25 -20.96
C GLU A 170 23.49 20.41 -22.28
N SER A 171 23.04 21.63 -22.55
CA SER A 171 22.49 22.05 -23.85
C SER A 171 22.92 23.49 -24.20
N VAL A 172 22.81 23.90 -25.47
CA VAL A 172 23.39 25.17 -25.90
C VAL A 172 22.65 26.38 -25.32
N ARG A 173 23.38 27.13 -24.49
CA ARG A 173 23.26 28.56 -24.14
C ARG A 173 22.27 29.02 -23.06
N SER A 174 21.57 28.14 -22.34
CA SER A 174 20.85 28.57 -21.13
C SER A 174 20.31 27.46 -20.23
N TYR A 175 20.43 26.18 -20.61
CA TYR A 175 19.82 25.09 -19.85
C TYR A 175 20.88 24.04 -19.52
N ASP A 176 21.62 24.32 -18.45
CA ASP A 176 22.45 23.35 -17.75
C ASP A 176 21.64 22.86 -16.53
N ARG A 177 21.47 21.54 -16.40
CA ARG A 177 20.87 20.93 -15.20
C ARG A 177 21.92 20.05 -14.53
N GLU A 178 22.21 20.33 -13.27
CA GLU A 178 23.08 19.50 -12.41
C GLU A 178 22.25 18.89 -11.28
N ARG A 179 22.44 17.59 -11.02
CA ARG A 179 21.77 16.86 -9.93
C ARG A 179 22.70 15.88 -9.25
N PHE A 180 22.49 15.70 -7.96
CA PHE A 180 22.99 14.56 -7.19
C PHE A 180 21.84 13.57 -7.01
N ASN A 181 22.04 12.32 -7.44
CA ASN A 181 21.06 11.25 -7.32
C ASN A 181 21.66 10.17 -6.42
N THR A 182 20.96 9.81 -5.36
CA THR A 182 21.32 8.64 -4.54
C THR A 182 20.34 7.53 -4.85
N ILE A 183 20.86 6.33 -5.14
CA ILE A 183 20.05 5.15 -5.43
C ILE A 183 20.45 4.06 -4.46
N THR A 184 19.54 3.69 -3.55
CA THR A 184 19.75 2.61 -2.60
C THR A 184 19.11 1.31 -3.08
N LEU A 185 19.90 0.23 -3.08
CA LEU A 185 19.47 -1.10 -3.47
C LEU A 185 19.75 -2.09 -2.34
N ASP A 186 18.83 -3.02 -2.11
CA ASP A 186 19.07 -4.17 -1.25
C ASP A 186 20.20 -5.04 -1.84
N THR A 187 21.11 -5.51 -1.00
CA THR A 187 22.27 -6.27 -1.49
C THR A 187 21.85 -7.65 -1.98
N ALA A 188 20.93 -8.33 -1.29
CA ALA A 188 20.56 -9.72 -1.57
C ALA A 188 19.61 -9.84 -2.77
N SER A 189 18.51 -9.09 -2.76
CA SER A 189 17.45 -9.11 -3.78
C SER A 189 17.73 -8.16 -4.95
N GLY A 190 18.43 -7.04 -4.73
CA GLY A 190 18.57 -5.98 -5.71
C GLY A 190 17.34 -5.07 -5.84
N ALA A 191 16.35 -5.23 -4.96
CA ALA A 191 15.19 -4.36 -4.91
C ALA A 191 15.61 -2.91 -4.62
N ARG A 192 14.90 -1.95 -5.23
CA ARG A 192 15.07 -0.52 -4.92
C ARG A 192 14.50 -0.26 -3.52
N LEU A 193 15.22 0.50 -2.70
CA LEU A 193 14.82 0.89 -1.35
C LEU A 193 14.71 2.43 -1.26
N PRO A 194 13.72 3.06 -1.92
CA PRO A 194 13.58 4.52 -1.95
C PRO A 194 13.35 5.11 -0.56
N GLU A 195 12.58 4.44 0.31
CA GLU A 195 12.34 4.89 1.69
C GLU A 195 13.65 4.93 2.48
N LEU A 196 14.54 3.96 2.27
CA LEU A 196 15.88 3.95 2.86
C LEU A 196 16.75 5.09 2.31
N THR A 197 16.64 5.40 1.00
CA THR A 197 17.30 6.57 0.40
C THR A 197 16.84 7.87 1.06
N GLU A 198 15.53 8.06 1.23
CA GLU A 198 14.95 9.23 1.88
C GLU A 198 15.39 9.36 3.34
N ARG A 199 15.28 8.27 4.11
CA ARG A 199 15.70 8.22 5.53
C ARG A 199 17.18 8.52 5.70
N LEU A 200 18.03 7.91 4.86
CA LEU A 200 19.47 8.16 4.85
C LEU A 200 19.76 9.65 4.59
N THR A 201 19.07 10.24 3.62
CA THR A 201 19.26 11.65 3.22
C THR A 201 18.75 12.60 4.31
N ALA A 202 17.63 12.27 4.96
CA ALA A 202 17.02 13.06 6.03
C ALA A 202 17.84 13.08 7.34
N HIS A 203 18.47 11.96 7.71
CA HIS A 203 19.19 11.82 8.98
C HIS A 203 20.72 11.88 8.87
N LEU A 204 21.23 12.29 7.69
CA LEU A 204 22.64 12.15 7.34
C LEU A 204 23.61 12.92 8.25
N GLY A 205 23.19 14.08 8.78
CA GLY A 205 24.02 14.87 9.70
C GLY A 205 24.34 14.15 11.02
N VAL A 206 23.44 13.28 11.50
CA VAL A 206 23.64 12.46 12.70
C VAL A 206 24.45 11.21 12.35
N LEU A 207 24.11 10.56 11.23
CA LEU A 207 24.75 9.32 10.77
C LEU A 207 26.23 9.50 10.36
N SER A 208 26.64 10.68 9.89
CA SER A 208 28.04 10.98 9.54
C SER A 208 29.02 11.04 10.71
N THR A 209 28.54 11.11 11.96
CA THR A 209 29.41 11.37 13.12
C THR A 209 29.71 10.12 13.94
N ASP A 210 28.73 9.24 14.17
CA ASP A 210 28.81 8.13 15.13
C ASP A 210 28.47 6.74 14.54
N ALA A 211 28.01 6.65 13.29
CA ALA A 211 27.33 5.47 12.77
C ALA A 211 28.22 4.50 11.95
N ARG A 212 29.49 4.33 12.30
CA ARG A 212 30.35 3.35 11.61
C ARG A 212 30.18 1.95 12.23
N PRO A 213 29.88 0.90 11.45
CA PRO A 213 29.76 -0.44 12.01
C PRO A 213 31.11 -0.94 12.55
N ASP A 214 31.11 -1.55 13.75
CA ASP A 214 32.30 -2.15 14.37
C ASP A 214 32.96 -3.21 13.47
N ASN A 215 32.16 -3.88 12.64
CA ASN A 215 32.63 -4.90 11.71
C ASN A 215 31.90 -4.74 10.37
N PRO A 216 32.53 -4.15 9.34
CA PRO A 216 31.88 -3.92 8.05
C PRO A 216 31.55 -5.26 7.36
N PRO A 217 30.38 -5.38 6.71
CA PRO A 217 30.01 -6.60 6.01
C PRO A 217 30.95 -6.84 4.82
N ALA A 218 31.36 -8.10 4.64
CA ALA A 218 32.17 -8.50 3.49
C ALA A 218 31.26 -8.62 2.25
N LEU A 219 31.38 -7.67 1.33
CA LEU A 219 30.64 -7.68 0.06
C LEU A 219 31.47 -8.34 -1.04
N ASN A 220 30.80 -9.08 -1.93
CA ASN A 220 31.40 -9.64 -3.14
C ASN A 220 31.40 -8.60 -4.26
N ASP A 221 32.54 -8.43 -4.94
CA ASP A 221 32.70 -7.49 -6.06
C ASP A 221 31.69 -7.73 -7.18
N GLU A 222 31.33 -9.00 -7.45
CA GLU A 222 30.30 -9.36 -8.44
C GLU A 222 28.93 -8.80 -8.06
N THR A 223 28.54 -8.94 -6.79
CA THR A 223 27.28 -8.38 -6.29
C THR A 223 27.29 -6.85 -6.34
N VAL A 224 28.39 -6.20 -5.98
CA VAL A 224 28.49 -4.73 -6.07
C VAL A 224 28.38 -4.27 -7.52
N SER A 225 29.01 -4.97 -8.47
CA SER A 225 28.95 -4.67 -9.90
C SER A 225 27.53 -4.81 -10.45
N ASP A 226 26.83 -5.90 -10.15
CA ASP A 226 25.46 -6.14 -10.59
C ASP A 226 24.49 -5.06 -10.05
N ARG A 227 24.66 -4.69 -8.78
CA ARG A 227 23.88 -3.62 -8.15
C ARG A 227 24.22 -2.25 -8.75
N TYR A 228 25.48 -1.99 -9.08
CA TYR A 228 25.87 -0.76 -9.78
C TYR A 228 25.21 -0.65 -11.17
N GLU A 229 25.19 -1.72 -11.97
CA GLU A 229 24.49 -1.73 -13.26
C GLU A 229 22.99 -1.48 -13.11
N THR A 230 22.39 -2.11 -12.08
CA THR A 230 20.98 -1.89 -11.73
C THR A 230 20.73 -0.42 -11.38
N ALA A 231 21.59 0.17 -10.54
CA ALA A 231 21.52 1.58 -10.13
C ALA A 231 21.68 2.53 -11.33
N VAL A 232 22.58 2.22 -12.28
CA VAL A 232 22.70 3.00 -13.53
C VAL A 232 21.43 2.90 -14.38
N GLY A 233 20.76 1.74 -14.40
CA GLY A 233 19.44 1.57 -15.03
C GLY A 233 18.38 2.49 -14.41
N VAL A 234 18.26 2.47 -13.08
CA VAL A 234 17.37 3.35 -12.31
C VAL A 234 17.65 4.83 -12.60
N LEU A 235 18.93 5.22 -12.60
CA LEU A 235 19.34 6.59 -12.87
C LEU A 235 18.90 7.05 -14.26
N LYS A 236 19.06 6.20 -15.28
CA LYS A 236 18.63 6.50 -16.65
C LYS A 236 17.13 6.76 -16.73
N GLU A 237 16.32 5.97 -16.03
CA GLU A 237 14.87 6.19 -15.94
C GLU A 237 14.55 7.53 -15.26
N GLN A 238 15.22 7.84 -14.14
CA GLN A 238 14.99 9.09 -13.40
C GLN A 238 15.32 10.36 -14.21
N ILE A 239 16.37 10.31 -15.04
CA ILE A 239 16.80 11.47 -15.84
C ILE A 239 16.19 11.52 -17.24
N ALA A 240 15.53 10.46 -17.70
CA ALA A 240 14.94 10.39 -19.04
C ALA A 240 13.96 11.54 -19.33
N PRO A 241 13.03 11.92 -18.43
CA PRO A 241 12.11 13.03 -18.68
C PRO A 241 12.85 14.36 -18.91
N ASP A 242 13.89 14.65 -18.12
CA ASP A 242 14.70 15.86 -18.29
C ASP A 242 15.45 15.88 -19.63
N VAL A 243 16.02 14.72 -20.01
CA VAL A 243 16.75 14.57 -21.27
C VAL A 243 15.81 14.72 -22.47
N GLU A 244 14.62 14.14 -22.40
CA GLU A 244 13.60 14.24 -23.47
C GLU A 244 13.07 15.66 -23.61
N GLU A 245 12.78 16.34 -22.50
CA GLU A 245 12.36 17.74 -22.50
C GLU A 245 13.43 18.64 -23.14
N LEU A 246 14.69 18.49 -22.74
CA LEU A 246 15.80 19.27 -23.29
C LEU A 246 16.07 18.92 -24.77
N ARG A 247 15.88 17.67 -25.18
CA ARG A 247 15.97 17.26 -26.59
C ARG A 247 14.86 17.89 -27.42
N ALA A 248 13.61 17.87 -26.95
CA ALA A 248 12.49 18.49 -27.66
C ALA A 248 12.73 20.00 -27.87
N LYS A 249 13.18 20.71 -26.83
CA LYS A 249 13.55 22.13 -26.90
C LYS A 249 14.72 22.37 -27.86
N ALA A 250 15.72 21.49 -27.83
CA ALA A 250 16.85 21.57 -28.75
C ALA A 250 16.42 21.34 -30.21
N ASP A 251 15.57 20.35 -30.47
CA ASP A 251 15.07 20.02 -31.80
C ASP A 251 14.18 21.15 -32.37
N GLU A 252 13.37 21.79 -31.53
CA GLU A 252 12.60 22.98 -31.90
C GLU A 252 13.53 24.13 -32.29
N ALA A 253 14.51 24.47 -31.45
CA ALA A 253 15.49 25.51 -31.73
C ALA A 253 16.31 25.22 -33.00
N VAL A 254 16.68 23.95 -33.23
CA VAL A 254 17.33 23.49 -34.47
C VAL A 254 16.40 23.65 -35.65
N GLY A 255 15.11 23.32 -35.52
CA GLY A 255 14.08 23.46 -36.55
C GLY A 255 13.89 24.91 -36.98
N GLU A 256 13.74 25.83 -36.02
CA GLU A 256 13.65 27.27 -36.28
C GLU A 256 14.89 27.80 -36.99
N ARG A 257 16.09 27.50 -36.46
CA ARG A 257 17.36 27.93 -37.08
C ARG A 257 17.57 27.32 -38.45
N THR A 258 17.17 26.07 -38.67
CA THR A 258 17.23 25.40 -39.97
C THR A 258 16.35 26.12 -40.98
N LYS A 259 15.13 26.52 -40.58
CA LYS A 259 14.23 27.29 -41.44
C LYS A 259 14.79 28.67 -41.77
N GLU A 260 15.34 29.38 -40.79
CA GLU A 260 16.03 30.67 -41.03
C GLU A 260 17.19 30.52 -42.02
N ILE A 261 17.99 29.45 -41.89
CA ILE A 261 19.07 29.11 -42.82
C ILE A 261 18.52 28.86 -44.22
N GLN A 262 17.51 28.00 -44.36
CA GLN A 262 16.87 27.68 -45.64
C GLN A 262 16.32 28.94 -46.33
N ASP A 263 15.55 29.76 -45.61
CA ASP A 263 14.97 31.02 -46.12
C ASP A 263 16.07 31.98 -46.62
N LEU A 264 17.18 32.10 -45.88
CA LEU A 264 18.32 32.94 -46.26
C LEU A 264 19.00 32.44 -47.54
N TYR A 265 19.16 31.12 -47.70
CA TYR A 265 19.75 30.53 -48.91
C TYR A 265 18.79 30.58 -50.11
N ASP A 266 17.48 30.42 -49.90
CA ASP A 266 16.45 30.60 -50.92
C ASP A 266 16.43 32.04 -51.46
N GLN A 267 16.44 33.04 -50.58
CA GLN A 267 16.55 34.44 -51.01
C GLN A 267 17.82 34.71 -51.83
N ARG A 268 18.95 34.04 -51.53
CA ARG A 268 20.18 34.14 -52.33
C ARG A 268 20.01 33.48 -53.70
N ARG A 269 19.35 32.31 -53.78
CA ARG A 269 19.04 31.61 -55.05
C ARG A 269 18.10 32.44 -55.93
N GLU A 270 17.03 33.02 -55.37
CA GLU A 270 16.08 33.88 -56.09
C GLU A 270 16.75 35.13 -56.68
N LYS A 271 17.70 35.74 -55.96
CA LYS A 271 18.48 36.88 -56.49
C LYS A 271 19.24 36.50 -57.76
N LEU A 272 19.82 35.30 -57.81
CA LEU A 272 20.51 34.79 -59.01
C LEU A 272 19.53 34.56 -60.18
N GLU A 273 18.33 34.04 -59.91
CA GLU A 273 17.29 33.88 -60.93
C GLU A 273 16.80 35.21 -61.49
N ALA A 274 16.65 36.22 -60.63
CA ALA A 274 16.26 37.56 -61.03
C ALA A 274 17.27 38.20 -62.00
N GLU A 275 18.57 37.89 -61.89
CA GLU A 275 19.58 38.34 -62.84
C GLU A 275 19.41 37.70 -64.22
N VAL A 276 19.11 36.39 -64.26
CA VAL A 276 18.78 35.66 -65.50
C VAL A 276 17.55 36.27 -66.15
N ASP A 277 16.49 36.53 -65.38
CA ASP A 277 15.25 37.14 -65.87
C ASP A 277 15.45 38.56 -66.41
N LYS A 278 16.25 39.38 -65.71
CA LYS A 278 16.61 40.72 -66.17
C LYS A 278 17.32 40.67 -67.53
N LYS A 279 18.23 39.71 -67.74
CA LYS A 279 18.88 39.50 -69.04
C LYS A 279 17.90 38.99 -70.11
N GLN A 280 16.98 38.09 -69.78
CA GLN A 280 15.93 37.68 -70.70
C GLN A 280 15.04 38.86 -71.14
N GLN A 281 14.67 39.74 -70.21
CA GLN A 281 13.90 40.96 -70.53
C GLN A 281 14.70 41.90 -71.44
N GLU A 282 16.01 41.99 -71.28
CA GLU A 282 16.89 42.76 -72.17
C GLU A 282 16.84 42.23 -73.61
N ILE A 283 16.93 40.91 -73.79
CA ILE A 283 16.78 40.26 -75.10
C ILE A 283 15.41 40.54 -75.71
N ARG A 284 14.33 40.50 -74.91
CA ARG A 284 12.96 40.87 -75.36
C ARG A 284 12.90 42.33 -75.81
N LYS A 285 13.54 43.26 -75.08
CA LYS A 285 13.65 44.69 -75.48
C LYS A 285 14.37 44.83 -76.83
N TRP A 286 15.48 44.14 -77.04
CA TRP A 286 16.20 44.18 -78.32
C TRP A 286 15.39 43.57 -79.47
N LYS A 287 14.63 42.50 -79.24
CA LYS A 287 13.68 41.91 -80.20
C LYS A 287 12.62 42.93 -80.65
N ASN A 288 11.98 43.62 -79.70
CA ASN A 288 10.95 44.62 -79.99
C ASN A 288 11.54 45.83 -80.75
N LYS A 289 12.72 46.31 -80.34
CA LYS A 289 13.43 47.41 -81.04
C LYS A 289 13.79 47.03 -82.48
N ALA A 290 14.22 45.79 -82.73
CA ALA A 290 14.52 45.30 -84.08
C ALA A 290 13.28 45.20 -84.98
N GLN A 291 12.13 44.77 -84.44
CA GLN A 291 10.85 44.70 -85.16
C GLN A 291 10.35 46.09 -85.58
N ASN A 292 10.43 47.07 -84.68
CA ASN A 292 9.92 48.43 -84.90
C ASN A 292 10.87 49.34 -85.71
N ALA A 293 12.09 48.89 -86.04
CA ALA A 293 13.06 49.70 -86.76
C ALA A 293 12.69 49.91 -88.24
N ARG A 294 12.62 51.18 -88.69
CA ARG A 294 12.27 51.57 -90.07
C ARG A 294 13.42 51.44 -91.08
N LYS A 295 14.68 51.48 -90.63
CA LYS A 295 15.89 51.38 -91.48
C LYS A 295 16.58 50.03 -91.29
N ASN A 296 17.05 49.43 -92.38
CA ASN A 296 17.67 48.11 -92.35
C ASN A 296 19.00 48.10 -91.57
N SER A 297 19.79 49.17 -91.67
CA SER A 297 21.04 49.34 -90.90
C SER A 297 20.81 49.36 -89.38
N THR A 298 19.76 50.04 -88.92
CA THR A 298 19.39 50.09 -87.49
C THR A 298 18.86 48.74 -86.99
N ARG A 299 18.09 48.02 -87.82
CA ARG A 299 17.62 46.67 -87.52
C ARG A 299 18.76 45.68 -87.32
N ASN A 300 19.75 45.69 -88.22
CA ASN A 300 20.93 44.82 -88.12
C ASN A 300 21.74 45.10 -86.84
N LYS A 301 21.88 46.36 -86.43
CA LYS A 301 22.52 46.72 -85.15
C LYS A 301 21.77 46.11 -83.96
N TYR A 302 20.44 46.21 -83.90
CA TYR A 302 19.67 45.61 -82.80
C TYR A 302 19.70 44.08 -82.81
N LEU A 303 19.80 43.43 -83.99
CA LEU A 303 19.99 41.99 -84.08
C LEU A 303 21.37 41.54 -83.61
N ALA A 304 22.42 42.33 -83.86
CA ALA A 304 23.76 42.08 -83.33
C ALA A 304 23.77 42.18 -81.80
N ASN A 305 23.27 43.29 -81.24
CA ASN A 305 23.13 43.46 -79.78
C ASN A 305 22.28 42.35 -79.13
N ARG A 306 21.25 41.85 -79.84
CA ARG A 306 20.44 40.72 -79.35
C ARG A 306 21.26 39.42 -79.27
N ARG A 307 22.09 39.13 -80.26
CA ARG A 307 22.92 37.91 -80.27
C ARG A 307 23.98 37.97 -79.16
N GLU A 308 24.61 39.12 -78.98
CA GLU A 308 25.55 39.38 -77.90
C GLU A 308 24.88 39.14 -76.53
N ALA A 309 23.71 39.75 -76.29
CA ALA A 309 22.93 39.52 -75.09
C ALA A 309 22.42 38.06 -74.92
N GLN A 310 22.27 37.29 -76.01
CA GLN A 310 21.93 35.86 -75.94
C GLN A 310 23.12 35.02 -75.50
N THR A 311 24.33 35.29 -76.01
CA THR A 311 25.55 34.63 -75.56
C THR A 311 25.82 34.94 -74.08
N GLU A 312 25.70 36.22 -73.68
CA GLU A 312 25.83 36.62 -72.27
C GLU A 312 24.81 35.91 -71.36
N LEU A 313 23.59 35.62 -71.85
CA LEU A 313 22.59 34.88 -71.08
C LEU A 313 22.96 33.40 -70.92
N GLU A 314 23.54 32.76 -71.94
CA GLU A 314 23.99 31.37 -71.85
C GLU A 314 25.14 31.23 -70.83
N ASP A 315 26.11 32.14 -70.88
CA ASP A 315 27.21 32.19 -69.91
C ASP A 315 26.69 32.46 -68.49
N LEU A 316 25.80 33.45 -68.32
CA LEU A 316 25.20 33.78 -67.03
C LEU A 316 24.39 32.60 -66.46
N LYS A 317 23.63 31.87 -67.30
CA LYS A 317 22.90 30.69 -66.85
C LYS A 317 23.83 29.60 -66.33
N ALA A 318 24.92 29.32 -67.03
CA ALA A 318 25.89 28.33 -66.59
C ALA A 318 26.57 28.73 -65.27
N GLU A 319 26.87 30.02 -65.09
CA GLU A 319 27.43 30.56 -63.85
C GLU A 319 26.43 30.50 -62.68
N VAL A 320 25.17 30.88 -62.92
CA VAL A 320 24.10 30.81 -61.91
C VAL A 320 23.83 29.39 -61.47
N GLU A 321 23.76 28.42 -62.39
CA GLU A 321 23.58 27.00 -62.04
C GLU A 321 24.73 26.49 -61.17
N LYS A 322 25.98 26.85 -61.52
CA LYS A 322 27.14 26.51 -60.70
C LYS A 322 27.05 27.12 -59.29
N ARG A 323 26.70 28.41 -59.18
CA ARG A 323 26.62 29.07 -57.86
C ARG A 323 25.47 28.53 -57.01
N LYS A 324 24.34 28.17 -57.59
CA LYS A 324 23.24 27.50 -56.89
C LYS A 324 23.66 26.15 -56.29
N ALA A 325 24.43 25.36 -57.03
CA ALA A 325 24.97 24.11 -56.52
C ALA A 325 25.94 24.32 -55.34
N GLU A 326 26.78 25.36 -55.39
CA GLU A 326 27.65 25.75 -54.26
C GLU A 326 26.83 26.19 -53.03
N LEU A 327 25.81 27.03 -53.22
CA LEU A 327 24.93 27.50 -52.15
C LEU A 327 24.19 26.33 -51.47
N THR A 328 23.76 25.33 -52.23
CA THR A 328 23.09 24.14 -51.67
C THR A 328 24.03 23.34 -50.76
N LYS A 329 25.31 23.21 -51.14
CA LYS A 329 26.31 22.54 -50.30
C LYS A 329 26.68 23.35 -49.05
N GLU A 330 26.77 24.67 -49.17
CA GLU A 330 26.98 25.58 -48.04
C GLU A 330 25.80 25.50 -47.04
N GLU A 331 24.57 25.43 -47.53
CA GLU A 331 23.34 25.24 -46.77
C GLU A 331 23.35 23.93 -45.98
N GLU A 332 23.59 22.78 -46.63
CA GLU A 332 23.68 21.47 -45.98
C GLU A 332 24.71 21.46 -44.83
N THR A 333 25.88 22.05 -45.05
CA THR A 333 26.96 22.12 -44.04
C THR A 333 26.54 22.95 -42.83
N GLN A 334 25.82 24.06 -43.04
CA GLN A 334 25.36 24.92 -41.95
C GLN A 334 24.25 24.26 -41.12
N ILE A 335 23.35 23.51 -41.77
CA ILE A 335 22.30 22.74 -41.08
C ILE A 335 22.94 21.67 -40.19
N GLU A 336 23.92 20.91 -40.72
CA GLU A 336 24.64 19.88 -39.94
C GLU A 336 25.42 20.46 -38.74
N GLN A 337 26.09 21.59 -38.92
CA GLN A 337 26.76 22.31 -37.82
C GLN A 337 25.76 22.82 -36.77
N THR A 338 24.59 23.28 -37.20
CA THR A 338 23.52 23.75 -36.29
C THR A 338 22.95 22.58 -35.49
N ALA A 339 22.63 21.46 -36.13
CA ALA A 339 22.11 20.28 -35.44
C ALA A 339 23.12 19.69 -34.43
N SER A 340 24.38 19.54 -34.83
CA SER A 340 25.43 18.97 -33.97
C SER A 340 25.77 19.85 -32.77
N SER A 341 25.69 21.18 -32.91
CA SER A 341 25.93 22.07 -31.78
C SER A 341 24.84 21.97 -30.72
N HIS A 342 23.57 21.79 -31.11
CA HIS A 342 22.42 21.73 -30.20
C HIS A 342 22.16 20.34 -29.61
N ALA A 343 23.06 19.38 -29.79
CA ALA A 343 22.91 18.05 -29.20
C ALA A 343 23.00 18.11 -27.66
N VAL A 344 22.02 17.48 -26.98
CA VAL A 344 22.03 17.34 -25.52
C VAL A 344 23.09 16.34 -25.09
N LYS A 345 23.98 16.76 -24.18
CA LYS A 345 25.00 15.88 -23.58
C LYS A 345 24.62 15.55 -22.15
N VAL A 346 24.84 14.29 -21.77
CA VAL A 346 24.57 13.79 -20.43
C VAL A 346 25.84 13.15 -19.90
N ASP A 347 26.41 13.74 -18.86
CA ASP A 347 27.57 13.22 -18.15
C ASP A 347 27.15 12.71 -16.78
N VAL A 348 27.40 11.43 -16.52
CA VAL A 348 27.09 10.75 -15.25
C VAL A 348 28.40 10.28 -14.62
N ILE A 349 28.60 10.63 -13.35
CA ILE A 349 29.78 10.24 -12.58
C ILE A 349 29.30 9.56 -11.29
N ASN A 350 29.81 8.37 -10.99
CA ASN A 350 29.67 7.78 -9.65
C ASN A 350 30.63 8.51 -8.70
N VAL A 351 30.07 9.15 -7.70
CA VAL A 351 30.75 9.98 -6.71
C VAL A 351 31.24 9.12 -5.53
N GLY A 352 30.57 8.01 -5.26
CA GLY A 352 30.91 7.09 -4.19
C GLY A 352 29.80 6.06 -3.93
N THR A 353 30.17 5.00 -3.22
CA THR A 353 29.25 3.95 -2.79
C THR A 353 29.21 3.89 -1.27
N THR A 354 28.03 3.93 -0.67
CA THR A 354 27.84 3.75 0.77
C THR A 354 27.23 2.38 1.04
N VAL A 355 27.91 1.57 1.84
CA VAL A 355 27.41 0.31 2.37
C VAL A 355 26.61 0.61 3.63
N LEU A 356 25.33 0.29 3.60
CA LEU A 356 24.38 0.51 4.67
C LEU A 356 24.13 -0.81 5.39
N THR A 357 24.24 -0.84 6.71
CA THR A 357 23.70 -1.92 7.53
C THR A 357 22.56 -1.40 8.38
N TYR A 358 21.42 -2.05 8.39
CA TYR A 358 20.26 -1.59 9.15
C TYR A 358 19.57 -2.71 9.90
N ASP A 359 19.00 -2.37 11.06
CA ASP A 359 18.35 -3.32 11.93
C ASP A 359 16.90 -3.55 11.47
N ARG A 360 16.46 -4.82 11.41
CA ARG A 360 15.05 -5.22 11.32
C ARG A 360 14.68 -5.94 12.60
N GLY A 361 13.44 -5.77 13.04
CA GLY A 361 12.97 -6.42 14.25
C GLY A 361 11.52 -6.09 14.56
N GLU A 362 11.20 -6.15 15.85
CA GLU A 362 9.85 -6.07 16.36
C GLU A 362 9.71 -4.87 17.29
N LEU A 363 8.63 -4.13 17.12
CA LEU A 363 8.26 -2.99 17.94
C LEU A 363 7.21 -3.43 18.95
N THR A 364 7.49 -3.24 20.24
CA THR A 364 6.58 -3.62 21.33
C THR A 364 5.56 -2.52 21.56
N ILE A 365 4.28 -2.88 21.49
CA ILE A 365 3.14 -2.00 21.68
C ILE A 365 2.38 -2.47 22.91
N GLU A 366 2.19 -1.58 23.87
CA GLU A 366 1.27 -1.79 24.99
C GLU A 366 -0.09 -1.20 24.59
N VAL A 367 -1.14 -2.01 24.67
CA VAL A 367 -2.54 -1.63 24.44
C VAL A 367 -3.27 -1.57 25.77
N ASP A 368 -3.96 -0.46 26.02
CA ASP A 368 -4.80 -0.20 27.19
C ASP A 368 -6.28 -0.19 26.79
N ASP A 369 -7.02 -1.17 27.30
CA ASP A 369 -8.47 -1.32 27.16
C ASP A 369 -9.14 -1.07 28.53
N ALA A 370 -9.11 0.20 28.95
CA ALA A 370 -9.75 0.78 30.13
C ALA A 370 -9.28 0.23 31.49
N ASP A 371 -9.55 -1.04 31.78
CA ASP A 371 -9.17 -1.73 33.01
C ASP A 371 -8.09 -2.80 32.77
N ARG A 372 -7.70 -3.02 31.50
CA ARG A 372 -6.77 -4.08 31.07
C ARG A 372 -5.64 -3.52 30.22
N THR A 373 -4.45 -4.10 30.37
CA THR A 373 -3.27 -3.71 29.59
C THR A 373 -2.53 -4.95 29.13
N ALA A 374 -2.25 -5.05 27.83
CA ALA A 374 -1.50 -6.16 27.25
C ALA A 374 -0.42 -5.64 26.28
N GLU A 375 0.64 -6.43 26.09
CA GLU A 375 1.70 -6.13 25.13
C GLU A 375 1.59 -7.05 23.91
N THR A 376 1.89 -6.50 22.75
CA THR A 376 2.02 -7.23 21.49
C THR A 376 3.15 -6.64 20.66
N THR A 377 3.62 -7.37 19.64
CA THR A 377 4.67 -6.88 18.76
C THR A 377 4.17 -6.61 17.36
N VAL A 378 4.82 -5.66 16.68
CA VAL A 378 4.60 -5.36 15.27
C VAL A 378 5.96 -5.32 14.56
N PRO A 379 6.13 -6.03 13.44
CA PRO A 379 7.37 -5.95 12.67
C PRO A 379 7.65 -4.50 12.29
N TYR A 380 8.88 -4.04 12.44
CA TYR A 380 9.26 -2.67 12.13
C TYR A 380 10.70 -2.59 11.62
N THR A 381 10.89 -1.78 10.58
CA THR A 381 12.22 -1.47 10.05
C THR A 381 12.53 0.01 10.26
N PRO A 382 13.27 0.39 11.32
CA PRO A 382 13.59 1.79 11.62
C PRO A 382 14.22 2.59 10.48
N ALA A 383 14.99 1.90 9.63
CA ALA A 383 15.73 2.55 8.55
C ALA A 383 14.86 2.89 7.32
N THR A 384 13.72 2.23 7.14
CA THR A 384 12.75 2.53 6.07
C THR A 384 11.45 3.11 6.61
N ASP A 385 11.25 3.12 7.92
CA ASP A 385 10.01 3.53 8.58
C ASP A 385 8.79 2.68 8.16
N VAL A 386 9.03 1.42 7.81
CA VAL A 386 7.99 0.49 7.36
C VAL A 386 7.57 -0.40 8.52
N PHE A 387 6.26 -0.45 8.76
CA PHE A 387 5.61 -1.32 9.73
C PHE A 387 5.02 -2.55 9.03
N GLY A 388 5.07 -3.70 9.70
CA GLY A 388 4.31 -4.89 9.36
C GLY A 388 2.85 -4.77 9.81
N GLY A 389 2.09 -5.84 9.63
CA GLY A 389 0.69 -5.89 10.05
C GLY A 389 0.55 -5.78 11.56
N PHE A 390 -0.22 -4.80 12.03
CA PHE A 390 -0.70 -4.75 13.41
C PHE A 390 -2.05 -5.46 13.46
N ASN A 391 -2.00 -6.75 13.77
CA ASN A 391 -3.10 -7.67 13.51
C ASN A 391 -3.63 -8.32 14.80
N CYS A 392 -4.89 -8.75 14.74
CA CYS A 392 -5.52 -9.54 15.78
C CYS A 392 -4.77 -10.86 15.99
N SER A 393 -4.38 -11.15 17.24
CA SER A 393 -3.68 -12.41 17.56
C SER A 393 -4.52 -13.67 17.35
N ASP A 394 -5.85 -13.53 17.25
CA ASP A 394 -6.79 -14.64 17.09
C ASP A 394 -7.12 -14.90 15.61
N CYS A 395 -7.77 -13.94 14.92
CA CYS A 395 -8.15 -14.12 13.52
C CYS A 395 -7.09 -13.71 12.48
N GLY A 396 -6.02 -13.02 12.89
CA GLY A 396 -4.95 -12.57 12.00
C GLY A 396 -5.26 -11.35 11.13
N GLU A 397 -6.50 -10.84 11.16
CA GLU A 397 -6.92 -9.63 10.42
C GLU A 397 -6.28 -8.35 11.01
N PRO A 398 -5.93 -7.35 10.17
CA PRO A 398 -5.38 -6.08 10.62
C PRO A 398 -6.39 -5.26 11.42
N PHE A 399 -5.92 -4.52 12.41
CA PHE A 399 -6.76 -3.59 13.17
C PHE A 399 -7.11 -2.35 12.36
N GLU A 400 -8.35 -1.88 12.50
CA GLU A 400 -8.86 -0.68 11.86
C GLU A 400 -9.56 0.23 12.87
N THR A 401 -9.83 1.49 12.50
CA THR A 401 -10.51 2.43 13.41
C THR A 401 -11.92 1.98 13.82
N GLU A 402 -12.61 1.21 12.98
CA GLU A 402 -13.92 0.62 13.29
C GLU A 402 -13.82 -0.69 14.08
N ARG A 403 -12.66 -1.37 14.01
CA ARG A 403 -12.34 -2.63 14.70
C ARG A 403 -11.03 -2.47 15.50
N PRO A 404 -11.02 -1.61 16.54
CA PRO A 404 -9.80 -1.28 17.28
C PRO A 404 -9.31 -2.48 18.10
N PRO A 405 -8.01 -2.57 18.40
CA PRO A 405 -7.48 -3.60 19.29
C PRO A 405 -8.10 -3.47 20.68
N VAL A 406 -8.44 -4.61 21.25
CA VAL A 406 -8.99 -4.76 22.60
C VAL A 406 -8.26 -5.87 23.35
N VAL A 407 -8.36 -5.89 24.68
CA VAL A 407 -7.62 -6.83 25.52
C VAL A 407 -8.57 -7.83 26.18
N CYS A 408 -8.32 -9.13 26.02
CA CYS A 408 -9.04 -10.17 26.77
C CYS A 408 -8.43 -10.38 28.17
N ASP A 409 -9.07 -11.18 29.03
CA ASP A 409 -8.56 -11.47 30.38
C ASP A 409 -7.32 -12.40 30.37
N GLY A 410 -6.96 -12.98 29.22
CA GLY A 410 -5.72 -13.73 28.99
C GLY A 410 -4.52 -12.87 28.57
N ASP A 411 -4.63 -11.53 28.63
CA ASP A 411 -3.63 -10.56 28.18
C ASP A 411 -3.30 -10.66 26.67
N HIS A 412 -4.26 -11.09 25.84
CA HIS A 412 -4.12 -11.09 24.38
C HIS A 412 -4.73 -9.83 23.75
N VAL A 413 -4.07 -9.28 22.73
CA VAL A 413 -4.56 -8.14 21.94
C VAL A 413 -5.34 -8.66 20.72
N VAL A 414 -6.66 -8.53 20.75
CA VAL A 414 -7.57 -9.09 19.74
C VAL A 414 -8.56 -8.06 19.21
N CYS A 415 -9.33 -8.38 18.17
CA CYS A 415 -10.36 -7.48 17.65
C CYS A 415 -11.67 -7.63 18.47
N PRO A 416 -12.59 -6.66 18.41
CA PRO A 416 -13.82 -6.69 19.21
C PRO A 416 -14.72 -7.89 18.88
N ASP A 417 -14.63 -8.43 17.66
CA ASP A 417 -15.42 -9.58 17.21
C ASP A 417 -14.88 -10.91 17.75
N CYS A 418 -13.55 -11.01 17.90
CA CYS A 418 -12.88 -12.17 18.50
C CYS A 418 -12.97 -12.19 20.03
N ARG A 419 -13.30 -11.05 20.65
CA ARG A 419 -13.48 -10.95 22.09
C ARG A 419 -14.91 -11.33 22.47
N VAL A 420 -15.06 -12.47 23.11
CA VAL A 420 -16.35 -13.00 23.60
C VAL A 420 -16.44 -12.93 25.12
N GLU A 421 -17.66 -12.82 25.66
CA GLU A 421 -17.91 -12.81 27.10
C GLU A 421 -18.44 -14.16 27.55
N CYS A 422 -17.84 -14.73 28.60
CA CYS A 422 -18.32 -15.95 29.25
C CYS A 422 -19.72 -15.71 29.81
N GLY A 423 -20.69 -16.53 29.39
CA GLY A 423 -22.10 -16.39 29.81
C GLY A 423 -22.37 -16.57 31.31
N ASP A 424 -21.45 -17.23 32.03
CA ASP A 424 -21.62 -17.56 33.45
C ASP A 424 -20.94 -16.57 34.41
N CYS A 425 -19.68 -16.17 34.12
CA CYS A 425 -18.88 -15.34 35.03
C CYS A 425 -18.52 -13.96 34.48
N GLY A 426 -18.76 -13.69 33.19
CA GLY A 426 -18.46 -12.41 32.54
C GLY A 426 -16.98 -12.21 32.16
N THR A 427 -16.12 -13.23 32.30
CA THR A 427 -14.72 -13.19 31.82
C THR A 427 -14.70 -13.01 30.30
N LEU A 428 -13.87 -12.09 29.81
CA LEU A 428 -13.67 -11.83 28.39
C LEU A 428 -12.55 -12.73 27.84
N LEU A 429 -12.86 -13.50 26.80
CA LEU A 429 -12.01 -14.52 26.21
C LEU A 429 -11.82 -14.27 24.71
N CYS A 430 -10.82 -14.91 24.12
CA CYS A 430 -10.68 -15.04 22.67
C CYS A 430 -10.42 -16.51 22.28
N GLY A 431 -10.32 -16.83 20.99
CA GLY A 431 -10.06 -18.19 20.50
C GLY A 431 -8.79 -18.82 21.10
N LEU A 432 -7.76 -18.02 21.37
CA LEU A 432 -6.53 -18.44 22.04
C LEU A 432 -6.74 -18.90 23.50
N ASP A 433 -7.80 -18.40 24.16
CA ASP A 433 -8.21 -18.79 25.51
C ASP A 433 -9.25 -19.93 25.50
N GLY A 434 -9.45 -20.59 24.35
CA GLY A 434 -10.40 -21.69 24.19
C GLY A 434 -11.86 -21.25 24.07
N ALA A 435 -12.12 -20.04 23.59
CA ALA A 435 -13.48 -19.51 23.37
C ALA A 435 -14.35 -20.36 22.41
N ASP A 436 -13.76 -21.24 21.61
CA ASP A 436 -14.47 -22.06 20.62
C ASP A 436 -15.26 -23.23 21.23
N GLU A 437 -14.88 -23.71 22.41
CA GLU A 437 -15.61 -24.81 23.03
C GLU A 437 -16.87 -24.31 23.73
N THR A 438 -18.02 -24.83 23.31
CA THR A 438 -19.33 -24.43 23.81
C THR A 438 -19.95 -25.54 24.64
N CYS A 439 -20.84 -25.17 25.56
CA CYS A 439 -21.65 -26.17 26.24
C CYS A 439 -22.51 -26.93 25.21
N THR A 440 -22.41 -28.27 25.19
CA THR A 440 -23.16 -29.12 24.24
C THR A 440 -24.67 -28.94 24.31
N TYR A 441 -25.20 -28.46 25.45
CA TYR A 441 -26.64 -28.34 25.69
C TYR A 441 -27.24 -26.97 25.36
N CYS A 442 -26.53 -25.87 25.62
CA CYS A 442 -27.05 -24.51 25.36
C CYS A 442 -26.24 -23.71 24.35
N GLY A 443 -25.09 -24.20 23.89
CA GLY A 443 -24.20 -23.49 22.99
C GLY A 443 -23.53 -22.26 23.61
N ALA A 444 -23.66 -22.05 24.94
CA ALA A 444 -23.02 -20.93 25.61
C ALA A 444 -21.50 -21.14 25.66
N ILE A 445 -20.75 -20.08 25.36
CA ILE A 445 -19.31 -20.02 25.54
C ILE A 445 -19.03 -19.76 27.03
N GLY A 446 -18.37 -20.71 27.70
CA GLY A 446 -17.88 -20.54 29.09
C GLY A 446 -16.41 -20.08 29.13
N CYS A 447 -15.77 -19.89 30.28
CA CYS A 447 -14.30 -19.92 30.36
C CYS A 447 -13.83 -21.31 30.83
N ALA A 448 -12.52 -21.58 30.83
CA ALA A 448 -11.98 -22.85 31.32
C ALA A 448 -12.41 -23.18 32.77
N ASP A 449 -12.68 -22.16 33.61
CA ASP A 449 -13.14 -22.35 34.99
C ASP A 449 -14.67 -22.56 35.11
N CYS A 450 -15.44 -22.23 34.07
CA CYS A 450 -16.91 -22.37 34.07
C CYS A 450 -17.40 -23.54 33.22
N ARG A 451 -16.46 -24.33 32.68
CA ARG A 451 -16.74 -25.51 31.88
C ARG A 451 -16.06 -26.71 32.53
N GLU A 452 -16.75 -27.84 32.51
CA GLU A 452 -16.25 -29.10 33.03
C GLU A 452 -16.66 -30.22 32.06
N GLN A 453 -15.95 -31.34 32.07
CA GLN A 453 -16.38 -32.51 31.31
C GLN A 453 -17.25 -33.40 32.19
N CYS A 454 -18.41 -33.81 31.66
CA CYS A 454 -19.23 -34.80 32.34
C CYS A 454 -18.45 -36.12 32.48
N ALA A 455 -18.27 -36.61 33.71
CA ALA A 455 -17.53 -37.84 33.98
C ALA A 455 -18.16 -39.11 33.34
N GLU A 456 -19.46 -39.07 33.03
CA GLU A 456 -20.20 -40.20 32.44
C GLU A 456 -20.18 -40.19 30.90
N CYS A 457 -20.52 -39.06 30.27
CA CYS A 457 -20.65 -38.98 28.80
C CYS A 457 -19.50 -38.28 28.08
N GLY A 458 -18.60 -37.61 28.81
CA GLY A 458 -17.46 -36.87 28.26
C GLY A 458 -17.79 -35.52 27.59
N ASN A 459 -19.07 -35.14 27.52
CA ASN A 459 -19.48 -33.85 26.92
C ASN A 459 -19.09 -32.66 27.80
N THR A 460 -18.71 -31.54 27.16
CA THR A 460 -18.43 -30.27 27.83
C THR A 460 -19.73 -29.59 28.29
N ILE A 461 -19.83 -29.33 29.60
CA ILE A 461 -21.00 -28.72 30.23
C ILE A 461 -20.65 -27.42 30.93
N CYS A 462 -21.57 -26.45 30.91
CA CYS A 462 -21.43 -25.24 31.70
C CYS A 462 -21.92 -25.47 33.14
N SER A 463 -21.56 -24.56 34.04
CA SER A 463 -21.93 -24.59 35.46
C SER A 463 -23.45 -24.68 35.73
N ILE A 464 -24.29 -24.27 34.77
CA ILE A 464 -25.76 -24.39 34.88
C ILE A 464 -26.24 -25.83 34.64
N HIS A 465 -25.55 -26.58 33.77
CA HIS A 465 -25.90 -27.95 33.43
C HIS A 465 -25.06 -29.00 34.17
N GLU A 466 -24.23 -28.54 35.09
CA GLU A 466 -23.39 -29.34 35.98
C GLU A 466 -24.12 -29.65 37.29
N HIS A 467 -24.08 -30.91 37.69
CA HIS A 467 -24.42 -31.39 39.01
C HIS A 467 -23.24 -32.18 39.59
N THR A 468 -23.10 -32.15 40.91
CA THR A 468 -22.09 -32.95 41.62
C THR A 468 -22.72 -34.24 42.13
N CYS A 469 -22.21 -35.39 41.69
CA CYS A 469 -22.65 -36.67 42.23
C CYS A 469 -22.25 -36.77 43.70
N SER A 470 -23.24 -36.98 44.59
CA SER A 470 -22.98 -36.98 46.04
C SER A 470 -22.16 -38.20 46.53
N ALA A 471 -21.79 -39.15 45.64
CA ALA A 471 -21.12 -40.41 46.00
C ALA A 471 -19.60 -40.30 45.88
N ASP A 472 -19.14 -39.70 44.78
CA ASP A 472 -17.74 -39.61 44.38
C ASP A 472 -17.30 -38.16 44.12
N ASP A 473 -18.21 -37.19 44.30
CA ASP A 473 -18.04 -35.76 44.05
C ASP A 473 -17.69 -35.41 42.59
N ASN A 474 -17.93 -36.34 41.65
CA ASN A 474 -17.64 -36.12 40.23
C ASN A 474 -18.68 -35.20 39.57
N PRO A 475 -18.27 -34.38 38.58
CA PRO A 475 -19.16 -33.52 37.81
C PRO A 475 -19.93 -34.31 36.75
N VAL A 476 -21.25 -34.17 36.75
CA VAL A 476 -22.17 -34.95 35.94
C VAL A 476 -23.20 -34.02 35.32
N CYS A 477 -23.55 -34.25 34.05
CA CYS A 477 -24.56 -33.43 33.40
C CYS A 477 -25.96 -33.77 33.91
N THR A 478 -26.90 -32.83 33.75
CA THR A 478 -28.33 -33.01 34.08
C THR A 478 -29.02 -34.25 33.49
N LEU A 479 -28.44 -34.89 32.46
CA LEU A 479 -29.01 -36.07 31.80
C LEU A 479 -28.37 -37.42 32.20
N CYS A 480 -27.25 -37.40 32.92
CA CYS A 480 -26.50 -38.62 33.30
C CYS A 480 -26.65 -38.97 34.80
N GLY A 481 -27.72 -38.48 35.43
CA GLY A 481 -28.01 -38.75 36.83
C GLY A 481 -29.37 -38.20 37.25
N THR A 482 -29.81 -38.60 38.44
CA THR A 482 -31.05 -38.15 39.06
C THR A 482 -30.95 -38.18 40.59
N ASP A 483 -31.95 -37.63 41.27
CA ASP A 483 -32.06 -37.69 42.72
C ASP A 483 -32.48 -39.09 43.18
N CYS A 484 -31.87 -39.61 44.25
CA CYS A 484 -32.35 -40.82 44.93
C CYS A 484 -33.73 -40.56 45.56
N ASP A 485 -34.71 -41.41 45.30
CA ASP A 485 -36.10 -41.23 45.77
C ASP A 485 -36.26 -41.26 47.31
N THR A 486 -35.33 -41.90 48.03
CA THR A 486 -35.37 -41.95 49.51
C THR A 486 -34.76 -40.71 50.16
N CYS A 487 -33.58 -40.29 49.73
CA CYS A 487 -32.83 -39.21 50.41
C CYS A 487 -32.76 -37.90 49.65
N GLY A 488 -33.17 -37.88 48.39
CA GLY A 488 -33.17 -36.71 47.51
C GLY A 488 -31.76 -36.22 47.14
N ALA A 489 -30.72 -37.03 47.34
CA ALA A 489 -29.36 -36.69 46.92
C ALA A 489 -29.15 -37.06 45.45
N PHE A 490 -28.67 -36.12 44.64
CA PHE A 490 -28.31 -36.35 43.25
C PHE A 490 -27.11 -37.31 43.13
N ARG A 491 -27.24 -38.32 42.27
CA ARG A 491 -26.24 -39.35 41.99
C ARG A 491 -26.16 -39.56 40.47
N CYS A 492 -24.98 -39.90 39.95
CA CYS A 492 -24.90 -40.41 38.57
C CYS A 492 -25.55 -41.78 38.45
N ASP A 493 -25.83 -42.17 37.21
CA ASP A 493 -26.47 -43.45 36.89
C ASP A 493 -25.70 -44.67 37.45
N ASP A 494 -24.36 -44.61 37.49
CA ASP A 494 -23.51 -45.67 38.05
C ASP A 494 -23.63 -45.82 39.58
N HIS A 495 -24.08 -44.77 40.29
CA HIS A 495 -24.27 -44.76 41.74
C HIS A 495 -25.74 -44.83 42.17
N LEU A 496 -26.61 -45.23 41.25
CA LEU A 496 -28.02 -45.50 41.50
C LEU A 496 -28.33 -46.97 41.24
N GLU A 497 -29.08 -47.56 42.16
CA GLU A 497 -29.62 -48.89 42.03
C GLU A 497 -31.13 -48.81 41.83
N TRP A 498 -31.61 -49.57 40.86
CA TRP A 498 -33.03 -49.68 40.58
C TRP A 498 -33.68 -50.66 41.56
N CYS A 499 -34.64 -50.20 42.37
CA CYS A 499 -35.42 -51.12 43.18
C CYS A 499 -36.39 -51.90 42.29
N THR A 500 -36.14 -53.20 42.13
CA THR A 500 -36.91 -54.10 41.27
C THR A 500 -38.39 -54.24 41.66
N THR A 501 -38.74 -53.88 42.90
CA THR A 501 -40.10 -53.95 43.43
C THR A 501 -40.85 -52.61 43.40
N GLY A 502 -40.12 -51.49 43.41
CA GLY A 502 -40.69 -50.13 43.49
C GLY A 502 -40.69 -49.35 42.17
N GLU A 503 -39.88 -49.75 41.20
CA GLU A 503 -39.64 -49.01 39.95
C GLU A 503 -39.07 -47.59 40.17
N GLU A 504 -38.26 -47.42 41.22
CA GLU A 504 -37.66 -46.15 41.66
C GLU A 504 -36.14 -46.31 41.85
N TYR A 505 -35.37 -45.22 41.73
CA TYR A 505 -33.90 -45.23 41.84
C TYR A 505 -33.47 -44.83 43.25
N HIS A 506 -32.65 -45.68 43.87
CA HIS A 506 -32.15 -45.47 45.22
C HIS A 506 -30.62 -45.57 45.24
N CYS A 507 -29.96 -44.81 46.11
CA CYS A 507 -28.52 -45.00 46.32
C CYS A 507 -28.25 -46.29 47.13
N PRO A 508 -27.04 -46.88 47.02
CA PRO A 508 -26.65 -48.11 47.71
C PRO A 508 -26.84 -48.11 49.24
N ASP A 509 -26.88 -46.93 49.87
CA ASP A 509 -27.16 -46.83 51.32
C ASP A 509 -28.63 -47.09 51.69
N HIS A 510 -29.56 -46.96 50.74
CA HIS A 510 -31.00 -47.16 50.94
C HIS A 510 -31.54 -48.42 50.27
N THR A 511 -30.65 -49.20 49.65
CA THR A 511 -30.90 -50.53 49.13
C THR A 511 -30.14 -51.54 49.97
N ALA A 512 -30.69 -52.74 50.10
CA ALA A 512 -29.98 -53.88 50.63
C ALA A 512 -30.37 -55.10 49.81
N ASP A 513 -29.41 -56.00 49.62
CA ASP A 513 -29.68 -57.26 48.95
C ASP A 513 -30.69 -58.06 49.76
N CYS A 514 -31.62 -58.69 49.06
CA CYS A 514 -32.43 -59.74 49.64
C CYS A 514 -31.52 -60.90 50.10
N ASP A 515 -31.64 -61.35 51.35
CA ASP A 515 -30.83 -62.45 51.89
C ASP A 515 -31.11 -63.80 51.16
N HIS A 516 -32.13 -63.84 50.28
CA HIS A 516 -32.49 -65.01 49.47
C HIS A 516 -32.09 -64.86 47.99
N CYS A 517 -32.65 -63.90 47.24
CA CYS A 517 -32.38 -63.77 45.81
C CYS A 517 -31.15 -62.92 45.49
N GLY A 518 -30.67 -62.09 46.42
CA GLY A 518 -29.57 -61.15 46.19
C GLY A 518 -29.96 -59.87 45.45
N ASP A 519 -31.25 -59.66 45.14
CA ASP A 519 -31.69 -58.45 44.42
C ASP A 519 -31.70 -57.21 45.33
N PRO A 520 -31.26 -56.05 44.82
CA PRO A 520 -31.26 -54.80 45.58
C PRO A 520 -32.70 -54.34 45.84
N THR A 521 -33.06 -54.27 47.12
CA THR A 521 -34.40 -53.95 47.59
C THR A 521 -34.33 -52.77 48.56
N CYS A 522 -35.20 -51.76 48.39
CA CYS A 522 -35.23 -50.63 49.30
C CYS A 522 -35.77 -51.05 50.69
N GLU A 523 -35.42 -50.30 51.73
CA GLU A 523 -35.75 -50.63 53.12
C GLU A 523 -37.27 -50.81 53.38
N ASP A 524 -38.12 -50.07 52.66
CA ASP A 524 -39.58 -50.15 52.78
C ASP A 524 -40.17 -51.45 52.19
N HIS A 525 -39.42 -52.15 51.34
CA HIS A 525 -39.83 -53.39 50.68
C HIS A 525 -39.12 -54.65 51.23
N ARG A 526 -38.47 -54.55 52.40
CA ARG A 526 -37.72 -55.64 53.05
C ARG A 526 -38.40 -56.15 54.35
N ASP A 527 -38.97 -57.35 54.30
CA ASP A 527 -39.70 -58.01 55.40
C ASP A 527 -38.77 -58.90 56.29
N LYS A 528 -39.22 -59.29 57.50
CA LYS A 528 -38.43 -60.11 58.49
C LYS A 528 -39.01 -61.50 58.73
N CYS A 529 -38.13 -62.49 58.91
CA CYS A 529 -38.54 -63.88 59.15
C CYS A 529 -38.97 -64.15 60.61
N LEU A 530 -39.97 -65.01 60.81
CA LEU A 530 -40.42 -65.50 62.13
C LEU A 530 -39.37 -66.36 62.87
N VAL A 531 -38.45 -67.01 62.14
CA VAL A 531 -37.54 -68.04 62.68
C VAL A 531 -36.09 -67.53 62.79
N CYS A 532 -35.69 -66.57 61.96
CA CYS A 532 -34.36 -65.96 61.99
C CYS A 532 -34.42 -64.42 61.83
N ASP A 533 -33.31 -63.74 62.10
CA ASP A 533 -33.20 -62.27 61.99
C ASP A 533 -32.96 -61.77 60.54
N GLY A 534 -33.00 -62.64 59.54
CA GLY A 534 -32.77 -62.30 58.12
C GLY A 534 -33.96 -61.58 57.47
N GLY A 535 -33.66 -60.74 56.47
CA GLY A 535 -34.67 -59.96 55.76
C GLY A 535 -34.71 -60.24 54.26
N PHE A 536 -35.91 -60.26 53.71
CA PHE A 536 -36.19 -60.72 52.35
C PHE A 536 -37.11 -59.75 51.62
N CYS A 537 -37.04 -59.72 50.30
CA CYS A 537 -37.92 -58.87 49.51
C CYS A 537 -39.34 -59.42 49.53
N ARG A 538 -40.32 -58.59 49.20
CA ARG A 538 -41.73 -58.99 49.18
C ARG A 538 -42.03 -60.18 48.26
N ALA A 539 -41.21 -60.41 47.23
CA ALA A 539 -41.34 -61.55 46.32
C ALA A 539 -40.96 -62.88 46.98
N ASP A 540 -40.01 -62.87 47.93
CA ASP A 540 -39.46 -64.07 48.58
C ASP A 540 -40.13 -64.41 49.93
N ARG A 541 -41.25 -63.74 50.22
CA ARG A 541 -42.06 -63.94 51.42
C ARG A 541 -42.85 -65.25 51.35
N VAL A 542 -42.70 -66.11 52.35
CA VAL A 542 -43.49 -67.35 52.47
C VAL A 542 -44.45 -67.28 53.66
N GLU A 543 -45.76 -67.36 53.40
CA GLU A 543 -46.78 -67.39 54.46
C GLU A 543 -46.88 -68.80 55.09
N ALA A 544 -46.73 -68.90 56.42
CA ALA A 544 -46.84 -70.17 57.12
C ALA A 544 -48.31 -70.65 57.19
N THR A 545 -48.58 -71.87 56.73
CA THR A 545 -49.95 -72.43 56.75
C THR A 545 -50.37 -72.90 58.14
N SER A 546 -49.41 -73.13 59.05
CA SER A 546 -49.64 -73.65 60.40
C SER A 546 -49.34 -72.68 61.54
N ALA A 547 -48.96 -71.41 61.26
CA ALA A 547 -48.69 -70.37 62.27
C ALA A 547 -48.95 -68.94 61.73
N ASP A 548 -49.25 -67.97 62.60
CA ASP A 548 -49.47 -66.57 62.19
C ASP A 548 -48.14 -65.80 62.04
N GLY A 549 -47.71 -65.56 60.80
CA GLY A 549 -46.59 -64.69 60.39
C GLY A 549 -45.84 -65.23 59.16
N GLU A 550 -44.69 -64.64 58.83
CA GLU A 550 -43.95 -64.88 57.58
C GLU A 550 -42.64 -65.63 57.82
N LEU A 551 -42.36 -66.61 56.96
CA LEU A 551 -41.13 -67.40 56.95
C LEU A 551 -40.27 -66.97 55.77
N CYS A 552 -38.95 -66.99 55.96
CA CYS A 552 -38.02 -67.00 54.83
C CYS A 552 -38.00 -68.39 54.19
N PRO A 553 -37.63 -68.51 52.91
CA PRO A 553 -37.63 -69.79 52.17
C PRO A 553 -36.83 -70.91 52.83
N THR A 554 -35.79 -70.59 53.60
CA THR A 554 -34.94 -71.57 54.30
C THR A 554 -35.57 -72.23 55.54
N HIS A 555 -36.59 -71.61 56.15
CA HIS A 555 -37.27 -72.14 57.34
C HIS A 555 -38.70 -72.63 57.04
N ALA A 556 -39.12 -72.53 55.78
CA ALA A 556 -40.38 -73.07 55.28
C ALA A 556 -40.12 -74.46 54.66
N GLY A 557 -40.66 -75.50 55.27
CA GLY A 557 -40.73 -76.84 54.68
C GLY A 557 -42.04 -76.98 53.92
N TYR A 558 -41.96 -77.11 52.60
CA TYR A 558 -43.13 -77.24 51.76
C TYR A 558 -43.57 -78.69 51.68
N CYS A 559 -44.84 -78.97 52.00
CA CYS A 559 -45.43 -80.23 51.59
C CYS A 559 -46.08 -80.03 50.21
N PRO A 560 -45.52 -80.62 49.14
CA PRO A 560 -45.98 -80.35 47.78
C PRO A 560 -47.38 -80.87 47.46
N HIS A 561 -47.99 -81.62 48.38
CA HIS A 561 -49.28 -82.26 48.13
C HIS A 561 -50.47 -81.61 48.84
N CYS A 562 -50.25 -80.91 49.96
CA CYS A 562 -51.28 -80.02 50.51
C CYS A 562 -51.07 -78.56 50.12
N GLU A 563 -50.08 -78.28 49.27
CA GLU A 563 -49.72 -76.96 48.77
C GLU A 563 -49.53 -75.93 49.91
N GLY A 564 -49.02 -76.42 51.05
CA GLY A 564 -48.88 -75.66 52.27
C GLY A 564 -47.44 -75.64 52.76
N HIS A 565 -47.01 -74.47 53.24
CA HIS A 565 -45.69 -74.29 53.85
C HIS A 565 -45.81 -74.49 55.37
N HIS A 566 -45.04 -75.45 55.86
CA HIS A 566 -45.02 -75.89 57.25
C HIS A 566 -43.64 -75.61 57.86
N VAL A 567 -43.53 -75.80 59.17
CA VAL A 567 -42.22 -75.82 59.81
C VAL A 567 -41.54 -77.13 59.40
N ALA A 568 -40.32 -77.05 58.85
CA ALA A 568 -39.65 -78.17 58.20
C ALA A 568 -39.50 -79.45 59.05
N ASP A 569 -39.50 -79.35 60.38
CA ASP A 569 -39.35 -80.49 61.29
C ASP A 569 -40.57 -81.46 61.35
N ASP A 570 -41.71 -81.13 60.72
CA ASP A 570 -42.97 -81.89 60.81
C ASP A 570 -43.27 -82.84 59.60
N LEU A 571 -42.32 -83.07 58.68
CA LEU A 571 -42.52 -83.85 57.42
C LEU A 571 -41.85 -85.26 57.43
N ARG A 572 -42.23 -86.16 56.49
CA ARG A 572 -41.66 -87.53 56.30
C ARG A 572 -41.19 -87.77 54.86
N THR A 573 -40.28 -88.70 54.64
CA THR A 573 -39.56 -88.84 53.36
C THR A 573 -40.13 -89.94 52.43
N CYS A 574 -40.32 -89.65 51.14
CA CYS A 574 -40.69 -90.61 50.09
C CYS A 574 -39.52 -91.56 49.71
N ASP A 575 -39.77 -92.85 49.43
CA ASP A 575 -38.72 -93.84 49.13
C ASP A 575 -38.10 -93.71 47.73
N ALA A 576 -38.76 -92.99 46.80
CA ALA A 576 -38.27 -92.82 45.42
C ALA A 576 -37.59 -91.46 45.20
N CYS A 577 -38.24 -90.34 45.50
CA CYS A 577 -37.65 -89.00 45.33
C CYS A 577 -37.00 -88.44 46.59
N GLY A 578 -37.34 -88.97 47.76
CA GLY A 578 -36.89 -88.38 49.02
C GLY A 578 -37.71 -87.17 49.48
N ASP A 579 -38.85 -86.85 48.85
CA ASP A 579 -39.65 -85.67 49.21
C ASP A 579 -40.28 -85.78 50.60
N ASP A 580 -40.35 -84.62 51.25
CA ASP A 580 -40.94 -84.42 52.54
C ASP A 580 -42.48 -84.28 52.43
N ILE A 581 -43.14 -85.41 52.56
CA ILE A 581 -44.57 -85.60 52.47
C ILE A 581 -45.23 -85.63 53.85
N CYS A 582 -46.35 -84.91 53.97
CA CYS A 582 -47.16 -84.97 55.18
C CYS A 582 -47.87 -86.32 55.27
N ALA A 583 -48.38 -86.66 56.47
CA ALA A 583 -48.89 -87.99 56.76
C ALA A 583 -50.07 -88.47 55.89
N ASP A 584 -50.74 -87.57 55.16
CA ASP A 584 -51.92 -87.86 54.33
C ASP A 584 -51.58 -88.22 52.86
N HIS A 585 -50.32 -88.10 52.41
CA HIS A 585 -49.93 -88.21 50.99
C HIS A 585 -48.88 -89.32 50.68
N ALA A 586 -49.16 -90.61 50.97
CA ALA A 586 -48.25 -91.76 50.67
C ALA A 586 -48.98 -93.05 50.16
N ALA A 587 -48.46 -93.75 49.13
CA ALA A 587 -49.05 -94.93 48.42
C ALA A 587 -48.02 -95.95 47.80
N PRO A 588 -48.35 -97.24 47.50
CA PRO A 588 -47.35 -98.26 47.06
C PRO A 588 -47.28 -98.61 45.54
N CYS A 589 -46.11 -99.01 45.00
CA CYS A 589 -45.88 -99.43 43.58
C CYS A 589 -46.36 -100.87 43.23
N THR A 590 -46.99 -101.06 42.05
CA THR A 590 -47.54 -102.38 41.58
C THR A 590 -46.47 -103.39 41.15
N ALA A 591 -45.32 -102.93 40.65
CA ALA A 591 -44.22 -103.81 40.22
C ALA A 591 -43.27 -104.22 41.36
N CYS A 592 -43.01 -103.33 42.35
CA CYS A 592 -41.98 -103.55 43.39
C CYS A 592 -42.38 -103.29 44.85
N GLY A 593 -43.39 -102.45 45.15
CA GLY A 593 -43.95 -102.28 46.51
C GLY A 593 -43.42 -101.14 47.41
N ASP A 594 -42.60 -100.21 46.92
CA ASP A 594 -42.03 -99.07 47.68
C ASP A 594 -43.08 -97.99 48.07
N SER A 595 -42.85 -97.19 49.14
CA SER A 595 -43.76 -96.11 49.59
C SER A 595 -43.49 -94.81 48.84
N LEU A 596 -44.40 -94.48 47.94
CA LEU A 596 -44.33 -93.40 46.98
C LEU A 596 -45.27 -92.28 47.35
N CYS A 597 -44.82 -91.04 47.21
CA CYS A 597 -45.69 -89.89 47.25
C CYS A 597 -46.65 -89.90 46.04
N PRO A 598 -47.70 -89.07 46.04
CA PRO A 598 -48.55 -88.88 44.87
C PRO A 598 -47.79 -88.52 43.58
N THR A 599 -46.57 -87.98 43.67
CA THR A 599 -45.74 -87.62 42.51
C THR A 599 -44.94 -88.80 41.97
N ASP A 600 -44.40 -89.66 42.84
CA ASP A 600 -43.48 -90.73 42.43
C ASP A 600 -44.15 -92.02 42.01
N HIS A 601 -45.45 -92.12 42.26
CA HIS A 601 -46.25 -93.18 41.69
C HIS A 601 -46.61 -92.77 40.27
N VAL A 602 -46.09 -93.51 39.30
CA VAL A 602 -46.24 -93.20 37.89
C VAL A 602 -47.32 -94.08 37.31
N VAL A 603 -48.41 -93.48 36.82
CA VAL A 603 -49.45 -94.21 36.10
C VAL A 603 -49.04 -94.31 34.64
N CYS A 604 -48.96 -95.52 34.08
CA CYS A 604 -48.74 -95.66 32.64
C CYS A 604 -49.93 -95.04 31.88
N THR A 605 -49.70 -94.04 31.04
CA THR A 605 -50.81 -93.30 30.40
C THR A 605 -51.62 -94.17 29.43
N ALA A 606 -50.99 -95.14 28.77
CA ALA A 606 -51.67 -96.03 27.83
C ALA A 606 -52.53 -97.10 28.54
N CYS A 607 -52.07 -97.65 29.68
CA CYS A 607 -52.72 -98.81 30.33
C CYS A 607 -53.34 -98.55 31.71
N GLY A 608 -52.95 -97.48 32.41
CA GLY A 608 -53.59 -96.99 33.64
C GLY A 608 -53.11 -97.60 34.97
N GLU A 609 -52.03 -98.39 35.00
CA GLU A 609 -51.50 -99.03 36.23
C GLU A 609 -50.39 -98.20 36.91
N ILE A 610 -50.27 -98.27 38.25
CA ILE A 610 -49.30 -97.51 39.07
C ILE A 610 -47.95 -98.26 39.18
N HIS A 611 -46.89 -97.67 38.66
CA HIS A 611 -45.53 -98.17 38.67
C HIS A 611 -44.56 -97.15 39.29
N CYS A 612 -43.33 -97.56 39.55
CA CYS A 612 -42.25 -96.63 39.89
C CYS A 612 -41.50 -96.23 38.62
N ALA A 613 -40.79 -95.09 38.66
CA ALA A 613 -40.06 -94.53 37.53
C ALA A 613 -39.06 -95.50 36.85
N ASN A 614 -38.59 -96.55 37.53
CA ASN A 614 -37.71 -97.55 36.93
C ASN A 614 -38.40 -98.51 35.94
N HIS A 615 -39.73 -98.52 35.89
CA HIS A 615 -40.52 -99.42 35.03
C HIS A 615 -41.39 -98.68 34.01
N THR A 616 -41.17 -97.37 33.89
CA THR A 616 -41.77 -96.52 32.86
C THR A 616 -40.65 -95.74 32.17
N VAL A 617 -40.89 -95.33 30.94
CA VAL A 617 -40.01 -94.41 30.23
C VAL A 617 -40.87 -93.25 29.72
N PRO A 618 -40.40 -91.99 29.87
CA PRO A 618 -41.12 -90.86 29.31
C PRO A 618 -41.01 -90.91 27.78
N CYS A 619 -42.11 -90.58 27.11
CA CYS A 619 -42.04 -90.10 25.74
C CYS A 619 -41.19 -88.82 25.72
N THR A 620 -40.22 -88.74 24.83
CA THR A 620 -39.29 -87.59 24.73
C THR A 620 -40.04 -86.28 24.50
N ASP A 621 -41.17 -86.33 23.78
CA ASP A 621 -41.89 -85.14 23.33
C ASP A 621 -42.96 -84.64 24.31
N CYS A 622 -43.85 -85.50 24.81
CA CYS A 622 -44.85 -85.07 25.81
C CYS A 622 -44.43 -85.30 27.26
N GLY A 623 -43.33 -86.01 27.51
CA GLY A 623 -42.87 -86.35 28.85
C GLY A 623 -43.78 -87.34 29.61
N GLU A 624 -44.94 -87.70 29.04
CA GLU A 624 -45.85 -88.67 29.65
C GLU A 624 -45.21 -90.05 29.73
N GLN A 625 -45.57 -90.77 30.78
CA GLN A 625 -44.88 -91.98 31.19
C GLN A 625 -45.59 -93.21 30.64
N PHE A 626 -44.87 -93.99 29.86
CA PHE A 626 -45.37 -95.20 29.23
C PHE A 626 -44.55 -96.40 29.69
N CYS A 627 -45.15 -97.59 29.69
CA CYS A 627 -44.36 -98.80 29.85
C CYS A 627 -43.56 -99.06 28.56
N TYR A 628 -42.52 -99.88 28.65
CA TYR A 628 -41.66 -100.20 27.51
C TYR A 628 -42.37 -100.88 26.33
N ASP A 629 -43.60 -101.38 26.54
CA ASP A 629 -44.39 -102.02 25.48
C ASP A 629 -45.17 -100.99 24.61
N ASP A 630 -45.29 -99.73 25.04
CA ASP A 630 -46.15 -98.70 24.43
C ASP A 630 -45.37 -97.49 23.83
N VAL A 631 -44.08 -97.64 23.50
CA VAL A 631 -43.20 -96.58 22.93
C VAL A 631 -42.32 -97.06 21.76
N GLN A 632 -41.91 -96.14 20.87
CA GLN A 632 -41.04 -96.37 19.69
C GLN A 632 -39.77 -95.50 19.72
N GLY A 633 -38.71 -95.86 18.99
CA GLY A 633 -37.42 -95.13 19.05
C GLY A 633 -37.19 -94.16 17.88
N CYS A 634 -36.69 -92.96 18.15
CA CYS A 634 -36.31 -91.94 17.16
C CYS A 634 -35.10 -92.38 16.31
N ALA A 635 -35.14 -92.17 14.99
CA ALA A 635 -34.08 -92.58 14.07
C ALA A 635 -32.75 -91.81 14.22
N ASP A 636 -32.77 -90.57 14.72
CA ASP A 636 -31.56 -89.74 14.92
C ASP A 636 -30.91 -89.97 16.29
N CYS A 637 -31.65 -89.76 17.37
CA CYS A 637 -31.12 -89.82 18.74
C CYS A 637 -31.38 -91.15 19.47
N GLY A 638 -32.24 -92.03 18.93
CA GLY A 638 -32.60 -93.31 19.55
C GLY A 638 -33.51 -93.21 20.78
N SER A 639 -34.00 -92.00 21.13
CA SER A 639 -34.87 -91.80 22.29
C SER A 639 -36.29 -92.29 22.04
N TRP A 640 -37.01 -92.64 23.11
CA TRP A 640 -38.35 -93.22 23.01
C TRP A 640 -39.41 -92.12 22.87
N THR A 641 -40.34 -92.29 21.92
CA THR A 641 -41.49 -91.42 21.68
C THR A 641 -42.77 -92.26 21.57
N CYS A 642 -43.90 -91.72 21.98
CA CYS A 642 -45.18 -92.42 21.86
C CYS A 642 -45.76 -92.28 20.45
N GLU A 643 -46.78 -93.08 20.14
CA GLU A 643 -47.39 -93.12 18.79
C GLU A 643 -48.01 -91.77 18.36
N GLU A 644 -48.35 -90.88 19.29
CA GLU A 644 -48.91 -89.56 18.99
C GLU A 644 -47.84 -88.51 18.63
N HIS A 645 -46.60 -88.66 19.10
CA HIS A 645 -45.54 -87.65 18.93
C HIS A 645 -44.42 -88.08 17.97
N VAL A 646 -44.60 -89.21 17.28
CA VAL A 646 -43.71 -89.63 16.21
C VAL A 646 -44.03 -88.87 14.92
N ALA A 647 -43.03 -88.22 14.34
CA ALA A 647 -43.18 -87.41 13.14
C ALA A 647 -42.30 -87.98 12.01
N ALA A 648 -42.91 -88.25 10.86
CA ALA A 648 -42.18 -88.77 9.69
C ALA A 648 -41.70 -87.62 8.80
N CYS A 649 -40.40 -87.57 8.51
CA CYS A 649 -39.84 -86.55 7.63
C CYS A 649 -40.38 -86.72 6.19
N SER A 650 -40.90 -85.66 5.58
CA SER A 650 -41.49 -85.69 4.22
C SER A 650 -40.47 -85.98 3.11
N VAL A 651 -39.17 -85.83 3.39
CA VAL A 651 -38.06 -86.06 2.44
C VAL A 651 -37.49 -87.48 2.56
N CYS A 652 -37.13 -87.93 3.77
CA CYS A 652 -36.51 -89.24 3.98
C CYS A 652 -37.45 -90.33 4.51
N ASN A 653 -38.64 -89.96 4.99
CA ASN A 653 -39.69 -90.83 5.54
C ASN A 653 -39.30 -91.66 6.78
N ASP A 654 -38.20 -91.28 7.45
CA ASP A 654 -37.82 -91.84 8.74
C ASP A 654 -38.59 -91.15 9.89
N GLU A 655 -38.74 -91.87 11.00
CA GLU A 655 -39.50 -91.46 12.19
C GLU A 655 -38.59 -90.75 13.20
N PHE A 656 -38.96 -89.51 13.55
CA PHE A 656 -38.21 -88.66 14.48
C PHE A 656 -39.13 -88.19 15.61
N CYS A 657 -38.53 -87.89 16.76
CA CYS A 657 -39.22 -87.17 17.83
C CYS A 657 -39.42 -85.69 17.45
N GLY A 658 -40.39 -85.03 18.08
CA GLY A 658 -40.76 -83.63 17.83
C GLY A 658 -39.65 -82.61 18.03
N THR A 659 -38.55 -82.94 18.71
CA THR A 659 -37.35 -82.06 18.80
C THR A 659 -36.38 -82.21 17.62
N HIS A 660 -36.41 -83.35 16.91
CA HIS A 660 -35.57 -83.61 15.74
C HIS A 660 -36.36 -83.53 14.43
N ALA A 661 -37.61 -83.08 14.52
CA ALA A 661 -38.46 -82.74 13.40
C ALA A 661 -39.03 -81.33 13.58
N THR A 662 -38.93 -80.49 12.57
CA THR A 662 -39.53 -79.15 12.51
C THR A 662 -40.50 -79.08 11.32
N THR A 663 -41.23 -77.99 11.20
CA THR A 663 -42.14 -77.74 10.08
C THR A 663 -41.64 -76.59 9.23
N CYS A 664 -41.62 -76.77 7.90
CA CYS A 664 -41.32 -75.65 7.01
C CYS A 664 -42.39 -74.55 7.17
N SER A 665 -41.97 -73.34 7.54
CA SER A 665 -42.87 -72.20 7.79
C SER A 665 -43.61 -71.66 6.55
N LYS A 666 -43.57 -72.36 5.41
CA LYS A 666 -44.25 -71.97 4.14
C LYS A 666 -45.18 -73.06 3.63
N CYS A 667 -44.75 -74.32 3.64
CA CYS A 667 -45.57 -75.44 3.15
C CYS A 667 -46.06 -76.36 4.26
N ASP A 668 -45.69 -76.11 5.52
CA ASP A 668 -46.04 -76.88 6.71
C ASP A 668 -45.56 -78.35 6.68
N ASP A 669 -44.70 -78.71 5.71
CA ASP A 669 -44.11 -80.04 5.63
C ASP A 669 -43.19 -80.31 6.83
N THR A 670 -43.34 -81.48 7.45
CA THR A 670 -42.46 -81.94 8.52
C THR A 670 -41.10 -82.38 7.96
N LEU A 671 -40.03 -81.77 8.45
CA LEU A 671 -38.65 -82.01 8.04
C LEU A 671 -37.83 -82.46 9.24
N CYS A 672 -36.87 -83.36 9.04
CA CYS A 672 -35.83 -83.55 10.04
C CYS A 672 -34.83 -82.39 9.99
N MET A 673 -34.06 -82.21 11.07
CA MET A 673 -33.04 -81.15 11.16
C MET A 673 -32.04 -81.17 10.00
N ALA A 674 -31.70 -82.35 9.47
CA ALA A 674 -30.79 -82.49 8.34
C ALA A 674 -31.36 -81.99 7.00
N HIS A 675 -32.68 -81.90 6.85
CA HIS A 675 -33.35 -81.40 5.66
C HIS A 675 -33.99 -80.01 5.88
N THR A 676 -33.60 -79.35 6.96
CA THR A 676 -34.02 -78.00 7.32
C THR A 676 -32.89 -77.02 7.00
N THR A 677 -33.25 -75.89 6.39
CA THR A 677 -32.38 -74.75 6.16
C THR A 677 -33.00 -73.52 6.83
N VAL A 678 -32.19 -72.71 7.51
CA VAL A 678 -32.66 -71.52 8.23
C VAL A 678 -32.42 -70.28 7.37
N CYS A 679 -33.45 -69.44 7.18
CA CYS A 679 -33.27 -68.15 6.52
C CYS A 679 -32.45 -67.21 7.41
N GLN A 680 -31.31 -66.73 6.93
CA GLN A 680 -30.43 -65.89 7.74
C GLN A 680 -31.00 -64.49 8.06
N CYS A 681 -31.94 -64.00 7.26
CA CYS A 681 -32.57 -62.69 7.50
C CYS A 681 -33.66 -62.71 8.60
N CYS A 682 -34.39 -63.81 8.77
CA CYS A 682 -35.51 -63.87 9.74
C CYS A 682 -35.47 -65.04 10.72
N GLY A 683 -34.55 -65.99 10.55
CA GLY A 683 -34.41 -67.16 11.43
C GLY A 683 -35.44 -68.26 11.20
N ASP A 684 -36.30 -68.17 10.17
CA ASP A 684 -37.34 -69.18 9.94
C ASP A 684 -36.79 -70.48 9.33
N ASP A 685 -37.28 -71.62 9.82
CA ASP A 685 -37.03 -72.95 9.25
C ASP A 685 -37.75 -73.16 7.91
N ARG A 686 -37.00 -73.58 6.89
CA ARG A 686 -37.46 -73.80 5.51
C ARG A 686 -36.94 -75.14 4.97
N CYS A 687 -37.67 -75.74 4.02
CA CYS A 687 -37.12 -76.84 3.23
C CYS A 687 -36.22 -76.30 2.12
N GLY A 688 -35.33 -77.14 1.59
CA GLY A 688 -34.39 -76.76 0.52
C GLY A 688 -35.01 -76.31 -0.81
N THR A 689 -36.34 -76.35 -0.97
CA THR A 689 -37.04 -75.76 -2.13
C THR A 689 -37.63 -74.37 -1.86
N HIS A 690 -37.66 -73.92 -0.60
CA HIS A 690 -38.18 -72.62 -0.17
C HIS A 690 -37.08 -71.69 0.35
N VAL A 691 -35.83 -72.01 0.03
CA VAL A 691 -34.64 -71.19 0.26
C VAL A 691 -33.93 -71.03 -1.07
N THR A 692 -33.40 -69.84 -1.29
CA THR A 692 -32.43 -69.55 -2.34
C THR A 692 -31.23 -68.86 -1.70
N THR A 693 -30.10 -68.81 -2.38
CA THR A 693 -28.92 -68.08 -1.93
C THR A 693 -28.90 -66.66 -2.50
N CYS A 694 -28.52 -65.68 -1.69
CA CYS A 694 -28.15 -64.35 -2.16
C CYS A 694 -26.89 -64.46 -3.04
N ASP A 695 -26.91 -63.88 -4.23
CA ASP A 695 -25.80 -63.95 -5.17
C ASP A 695 -24.62 -63.04 -4.74
N THR A 696 -24.85 -62.07 -3.84
CA THR A 696 -23.83 -61.15 -3.31
C THR A 696 -23.12 -61.70 -2.07
N CYS A 697 -23.84 -62.00 -0.99
CA CYS A 697 -23.22 -62.49 0.26
C CYS A 697 -23.14 -64.02 0.37
N GLY A 698 -23.93 -64.76 -0.43
CA GLY A 698 -24.01 -66.22 -0.38
C GLY A 698 -24.96 -66.79 0.68
N ASP A 699 -25.72 -65.94 1.38
CA ASP A 699 -26.59 -66.38 2.48
C ASP A 699 -27.90 -67.00 1.99
N ASP A 700 -28.37 -68.01 2.73
CA ASP A 700 -29.65 -68.67 2.52
C ASP A 700 -30.82 -67.77 2.95
N ILE A 701 -31.63 -67.35 1.97
CA ILE A 701 -32.76 -66.43 2.12
C ILE A 701 -34.08 -67.07 1.67
N CYS A 702 -35.16 -66.80 2.40
CA CYS A 702 -36.48 -67.29 2.04
C CYS A 702 -37.15 -66.36 1.02
N ASP A 703 -38.21 -66.85 0.39
CA ASP A 703 -38.97 -66.15 -0.65
C ASP A 703 -39.56 -64.79 -0.26
N LYS A 704 -39.60 -64.46 1.04
CA LYS A 704 -40.02 -63.13 1.52
C LYS A 704 -38.89 -62.10 1.53
N HIS A 705 -37.64 -62.55 1.57
CA HIS A 705 -36.44 -61.71 1.64
C HIS A 705 -35.61 -61.84 0.36
N VAL A 706 -36.29 -62.07 -0.76
CA VAL A 706 -35.71 -62.16 -2.09
C VAL A 706 -36.17 -60.94 -2.88
N ASP A 707 -35.20 -60.14 -3.30
CA ASP A 707 -35.36 -59.16 -4.36
C ASP A 707 -34.43 -59.51 -5.54
N THR A 708 -34.56 -58.79 -6.66
CA THR A 708 -33.74 -58.99 -7.85
C THR A 708 -33.19 -57.68 -8.36
N CYS A 709 -31.87 -57.63 -8.62
CA CYS A 709 -31.27 -56.50 -9.31
C CYS A 709 -31.86 -56.36 -10.73
N ILE A 710 -32.35 -55.18 -11.09
CA ILE A 710 -32.94 -54.96 -12.43
C ILE A 710 -31.94 -55.13 -13.55
N ASP A 711 -30.68 -54.76 -13.34
CA ASP A 711 -29.67 -54.75 -14.41
C ASP A 711 -29.05 -56.15 -14.66
N CYS A 712 -28.52 -56.81 -13.62
CA CYS A 712 -27.89 -58.12 -13.76
C CYS A 712 -28.83 -59.31 -13.50
N GLY A 713 -29.96 -59.10 -12.84
CA GLY A 713 -30.90 -60.18 -12.45
C GLY A 713 -30.49 -61.00 -11.23
N ASP A 714 -29.44 -60.58 -10.52
CA ASP A 714 -28.95 -61.25 -9.31
C ASP A 714 -29.98 -61.23 -8.18
N THR A 715 -30.04 -62.32 -7.41
CA THR A 715 -30.91 -62.49 -6.27
C THR A 715 -30.30 -61.80 -5.05
N LEU A 716 -31.00 -60.82 -4.48
CA LEU A 716 -30.49 -59.99 -3.39
C LEU A 716 -31.25 -60.23 -2.09
N CYS A 717 -30.51 -60.14 -0.98
CA CYS A 717 -31.09 -60.05 0.35
C CYS A 717 -31.38 -58.58 0.74
N PRO A 718 -32.19 -58.32 1.77
CA PRO A 718 -32.53 -56.96 2.20
C PRO A 718 -31.34 -56.08 2.61
N THR A 719 -30.19 -56.69 2.94
CA THR A 719 -28.96 -55.96 3.32
C THR A 719 -28.10 -55.62 2.10
N ASP A 720 -28.18 -56.41 1.03
CA ASP A 720 -27.35 -56.25 -0.18
C ASP A 720 -28.09 -55.51 -1.31
N GLN A 721 -29.36 -55.14 -1.08
CA GLN A 721 -30.14 -54.33 -2.00
C GLN A 721 -29.92 -52.84 -1.77
N GLN A 722 -29.79 -52.10 -2.87
CA GLN A 722 -29.75 -50.63 -2.90
C GLN A 722 -30.92 -50.15 -3.76
N GLN A 723 -31.55 -49.04 -3.36
CA GLN A 723 -32.66 -48.44 -4.11
C GLN A 723 -32.18 -47.15 -4.77
N CYS A 724 -32.40 -47.02 -6.09
CA CYS A 724 -32.10 -45.76 -6.77
C CYS A 724 -33.12 -44.70 -6.36
N VAL A 725 -32.66 -43.53 -5.90
CA VAL A 725 -33.55 -42.43 -5.49
C VAL A 725 -34.34 -41.84 -6.67
N ALA A 726 -33.80 -41.87 -7.89
CA ALA A 726 -34.46 -41.31 -9.07
C ALA A 726 -35.57 -42.20 -9.65
N CYS A 727 -35.31 -43.50 -9.82
CA CYS A 727 -36.26 -44.43 -10.41
C CYS A 727 -36.99 -45.34 -9.41
N GLU A 728 -36.61 -45.31 -8.13
CA GLU A 728 -37.19 -46.13 -7.03
C GLU A 728 -37.02 -47.65 -7.21
N GLU A 729 -36.20 -48.10 -8.15
CA GLU A 729 -35.97 -49.51 -8.45
C GLU A 729 -34.78 -50.11 -7.66
N THR A 730 -34.77 -51.44 -7.50
CA THR A 730 -33.75 -52.18 -6.75
C THR A 730 -32.56 -52.61 -7.61
N PHE A 731 -31.35 -52.36 -7.09
CA PHE A 731 -30.07 -52.72 -7.70
C PHE A 731 -29.13 -53.34 -6.66
N CYS A 732 -28.10 -54.07 -7.11
CA CYS A 732 -26.99 -54.45 -6.23
C CYS A 732 -25.94 -53.34 -6.18
N ALA A 733 -25.07 -53.36 -5.17
CA ALA A 733 -24.04 -52.34 -4.96
C ALA A 733 -23.10 -52.12 -6.17
N GLU A 734 -22.91 -53.12 -7.03
CA GLU A 734 -22.09 -52.98 -8.24
C GLU A 734 -22.77 -52.16 -9.35
N HIS A 735 -24.10 -52.02 -9.33
CA HIS A 735 -24.90 -51.29 -10.33
C HIS A 735 -25.46 -49.96 -9.81
N THR A 736 -24.99 -49.50 -8.65
CA THR A 736 -25.31 -48.18 -8.09
C THR A 736 -24.05 -47.35 -7.86
N GLY A 737 -24.17 -46.05 -8.05
CA GLY A 737 -23.17 -45.05 -7.70
C GLY A 737 -23.75 -44.01 -6.74
N GLU A 738 -22.91 -43.51 -5.84
CA GLU A 738 -23.24 -42.42 -4.93
C GLU A 738 -22.99 -41.08 -5.64
N CYS A 739 -23.95 -40.15 -5.57
CA CYS A 739 -23.75 -38.81 -6.09
C CYS A 739 -22.84 -38.01 -5.16
N THR A 740 -21.77 -37.41 -5.70
CA THR A 740 -20.81 -36.62 -4.90
C THR A 740 -21.43 -35.40 -4.23
N ASP A 741 -22.46 -34.79 -4.84
CA ASP A 741 -23.04 -33.54 -4.34
C ASP A 741 -24.08 -33.78 -3.23
N CYS A 742 -24.97 -34.78 -3.38
CA CYS A 742 -26.02 -35.06 -2.39
C CYS A 742 -25.81 -36.31 -1.53
N GLY A 743 -24.86 -37.19 -1.86
CA GLY A 743 -24.57 -38.44 -1.12
C GLY A 743 -25.60 -39.57 -1.29
N GLU A 744 -26.60 -39.37 -2.15
CA GLU A 744 -27.67 -40.35 -2.40
C GLU A 744 -27.26 -41.41 -3.45
N GLN A 745 -27.88 -42.59 -3.40
CA GLN A 745 -27.60 -43.71 -4.29
C GLN A 745 -28.45 -43.68 -5.57
N PHE A 746 -27.82 -43.87 -6.72
CA PHE A 746 -28.46 -43.88 -8.03
C PHE A 746 -27.95 -45.03 -8.91
N CYS A 747 -28.76 -45.49 -9.87
CA CYS A 747 -28.28 -46.44 -10.87
C CYS A 747 -27.43 -45.74 -11.94
N TYR A 748 -26.59 -46.48 -12.66
CA TYR A 748 -25.72 -45.92 -13.71
C TYR A 748 -26.44 -45.16 -14.83
N ASP A 749 -27.73 -45.43 -15.06
CA ASP A 749 -28.52 -44.70 -16.05
C ASP A 749 -28.97 -43.30 -15.55
N ASP A 750 -29.06 -43.12 -14.23
CA ASP A 750 -29.54 -41.89 -13.57
C ASP A 750 -28.40 -41.00 -13.03
N VAL A 751 -27.14 -41.43 -13.19
CA VAL A 751 -25.93 -40.63 -12.91
C VAL A 751 -25.13 -40.36 -14.17
N THR A 752 -24.31 -39.32 -14.14
CA THR A 752 -23.33 -38.97 -15.17
C THR A 752 -22.01 -38.62 -14.49
N ALA A 753 -20.88 -38.98 -15.09
CA ALA A 753 -19.57 -38.61 -14.56
C ALA A 753 -19.31 -37.11 -14.77
N CYS A 754 -18.71 -36.46 -13.78
CA CYS A 754 -18.14 -35.12 -13.91
C CYS A 754 -17.01 -35.13 -14.93
N GLU A 755 -17.00 -34.21 -15.89
CA GLU A 755 -15.92 -34.15 -16.89
C GLU A 755 -14.55 -33.79 -16.27
N GLU A 756 -14.51 -33.18 -15.07
CA GLU A 756 -13.27 -32.76 -14.43
C GLU A 756 -12.71 -33.78 -13.41
N CYS A 757 -13.55 -34.32 -12.53
CA CYS A 757 -13.11 -35.27 -11.48
C CYS A 757 -13.51 -36.73 -11.72
N ASP A 758 -14.25 -37.02 -12.80
CA ASP A 758 -14.81 -38.35 -13.12
C ASP A 758 -15.80 -38.91 -12.05
N ASP A 759 -16.15 -38.14 -11.02
CA ASP A 759 -17.08 -38.58 -9.97
C ASP A 759 -18.54 -38.56 -10.45
N TRP A 760 -19.39 -39.38 -9.84
CA TRP A 760 -20.80 -39.51 -10.24
C TRP A 760 -21.67 -38.35 -9.73
N ILE A 761 -22.50 -37.82 -10.62
CA ILE A 761 -23.43 -36.73 -10.33
C ILE A 761 -24.83 -37.14 -10.79
N CYS A 762 -25.84 -36.91 -9.94
CA CYS A 762 -27.21 -37.22 -10.29
C CYS A 762 -27.77 -36.22 -11.31
N SER A 763 -28.84 -36.59 -12.00
CA SER A 763 -29.48 -35.70 -12.99
C SER A 763 -30.01 -34.36 -12.44
N THR A 764 -30.19 -34.24 -11.12
CA THR A 764 -30.66 -33.00 -10.46
C THR A 764 -29.50 -32.05 -10.16
N ASP A 765 -28.39 -32.57 -9.63
CA ASP A 765 -27.22 -31.77 -9.21
C ASP A 765 -26.28 -31.48 -10.40
N ARG A 766 -26.50 -32.15 -11.52
CA ARG A 766 -25.74 -31.94 -12.75
C ARG A 766 -25.94 -30.52 -13.30
N SER A 767 -24.86 -29.75 -13.28
CA SER A 767 -24.79 -28.46 -13.95
C SER A 767 -24.06 -28.59 -15.28
N ASN A 768 -24.71 -28.17 -16.37
CA ASN A 768 -24.09 -28.19 -17.69
C ASN A 768 -23.46 -26.84 -18.00
N CYS A 769 -22.18 -26.80 -18.36
CA CYS A 769 -21.56 -25.55 -18.79
C CYS A 769 -22.27 -25.02 -20.06
N GLN A 770 -22.67 -23.75 -20.08
CA GLN A 770 -23.41 -23.16 -21.19
C GLN A 770 -22.61 -23.14 -22.52
N VAL A 771 -21.28 -23.20 -22.44
CA VAL A 771 -20.39 -23.09 -23.61
C VAL A 771 -20.10 -24.47 -24.23
N CYS A 772 -19.63 -25.44 -23.44
CA CYS A 772 -19.33 -26.79 -23.94
C CYS A 772 -20.47 -27.80 -23.79
N ASN A 773 -21.47 -27.50 -22.95
CA ASN A 773 -22.60 -28.38 -22.60
C ASN A 773 -22.19 -29.72 -21.97
N GLU A 774 -20.97 -29.80 -21.43
CA GLU A 774 -20.52 -30.94 -20.62
C GLU A 774 -21.01 -30.80 -19.17
N ALA A 775 -21.07 -31.94 -18.48
CA ALA A 775 -21.64 -32.11 -17.15
C ALA A 775 -20.59 -31.92 -16.04
N PHE A 776 -20.88 -31.05 -15.08
CA PHE A 776 -20.00 -30.75 -13.94
C PHE A 776 -20.80 -30.82 -12.63
N CYS A 777 -20.10 -31.13 -11.53
CA CYS A 777 -20.65 -31.07 -10.18
C CYS A 777 -20.64 -29.62 -9.69
N GLU A 778 -21.31 -29.35 -8.56
CA GLU A 778 -21.41 -27.98 -8.03
C GLU A 778 -20.05 -27.33 -7.74
N THR A 779 -19.03 -28.11 -7.40
CA THR A 779 -17.68 -27.59 -7.10
C THR A 779 -16.84 -27.24 -8.34
N HIS A 780 -17.18 -27.81 -9.50
CA HIS A 780 -16.45 -27.61 -10.77
C HIS A 780 -17.21 -26.71 -11.76
N VAL A 781 -18.28 -26.07 -11.30
CA VAL A 781 -19.05 -25.09 -12.06
C VAL A 781 -19.11 -23.78 -11.28
N THR A 782 -18.89 -22.67 -11.97
CA THR A 782 -19.16 -21.32 -11.46
C THR A 782 -20.29 -20.70 -12.26
N SER A 783 -20.86 -19.59 -11.81
CA SER A 783 -21.90 -18.86 -12.53
C SER A 783 -21.37 -17.52 -13.02
N CYS A 784 -21.65 -17.15 -14.27
CA CYS A 784 -21.35 -15.82 -14.77
C CYS A 784 -22.09 -14.75 -13.94
N ASP A 785 -21.38 -13.80 -13.36
CA ASP A 785 -22.01 -12.75 -12.53
C ASP A 785 -22.98 -11.83 -13.29
N GLU A 786 -22.87 -11.76 -14.63
CA GLU A 786 -23.70 -10.89 -15.47
C GLU A 786 -25.00 -11.57 -15.96
N CYS A 787 -24.96 -12.88 -16.28
CA CYS A 787 -26.12 -13.61 -16.81
C CYS A 787 -26.55 -14.83 -16.00
N ASN A 788 -25.79 -15.18 -14.96
CA ASN A 788 -25.96 -16.33 -14.09
C ASN A 788 -25.92 -17.69 -14.84
N ASP A 789 -25.32 -17.71 -16.03
CA ASP A 789 -25.12 -18.95 -16.78
C ASP A 789 -23.98 -19.78 -16.17
N PRO A 790 -24.14 -21.11 -16.04
CA PRO A 790 -23.10 -22.01 -15.52
C PRO A 790 -21.91 -22.13 -16.48
N LEU A 791 -20.69 -22.04 -15.94
CA LEU A 791 -19.42 -22.09 -16.64
C LEU A 791 -18.48 -23.09 -15.95
N CYS A 792 -17.79 -23.93 -16.72
CA CYS A 792 -16.65 -24.68 -16.17
C CYS A 792 -15.42 -23.77 -16.07
N ALA A 793 -14.38 -24.21 -15.36
CA ALA A 793 -13.16 -23.45 -15.15
C ALA A 793 -12.47 -22.98 -16.46
N GLU A 794 -12.57 -23.73 -17.55
CA GLU A 794 -12.00 -23.33 -18.86
C GLU A 794 -12.78 -22.18 -19.52
N HIS A 795 -14.09 -22.10 -19.29
CA HIS A 795 -14.97 -21.11 -19.93
C HIS A 795 -15.31 -19.91 -19.04
N ALA A 796 -14.97 -19.99 -17.74
CA ALA A 796 -14.98 -18.86 -16.83
C ALA A 796 -13.76 -17.96 -17.10
N ARG A 797 -14.00 -16.66 -17.23
CA ARG A 797 -12.96 -15.63 -17.30
C ARG A 797 -13.10 -14.74 -16.08
N SER A 798 -12.00 -14.35 -15.47
CA SER A 798 -12.02 -13.39 -14.37
C SER A 798 -12.03 -11.98 -14.92
N CYS A 799 -12.85 -11.10 -14.35
CA CYS A 799 -12.69 -9.67 -14.54
C CYS A 799 -11.44 -9.19 -13.79
N ASP A 800 -10.49 -8.56 -14.47
CA ASP A 800 -9.22 -8.10 -13.86
C ASP A 800 -9.40 -6.95 -12.84
N TYR A 801 -10.59 -6.33 -12.80
CA TYR A 801 -10.90 -5.24 -11.87
C TYR A 801 -11.58 -5.72 -10.58
N CYS A 802 -12.56 -6.63 -10.67
CA CYS A 802 -13.35 -7.10 -9.52
C CYS A 802 -13.21 -8.59 -9.21
N ASN A 803 -12.39 -9.34 -9.97
CA ASN A 803 -12.14 -10.77 -9.82
C ASN A 803 -13.39 -11.67 -9.84
N THR A 804 -14.46 -11.22 -10.50
CA THR A 804 -15.71 -11.98 -10.67
C THR A 804 -15.66 -12.82 -11.94
N ASP A 805 -16.34 -13.97 -11.94
CA ASP A 805 -16.39 -14.88 -13.08
C ASP A 805 -17.40 -14.40 -14.12
N ILE A 806 -16.95 -14.26 -15.36
CA ILE A 806 -17.76 -13.82 -16.49
C ILE A 806 -17.58 -14.76 -17.69
N CYS A 807 -18.63 -14.91 -18.48
CA CYS A 807 -18.56 -15.68 -19.72
C CYS A 807 -17.85 -14.86 -20.81
N GLN A 808 -17.42 -15.54 -21.88
CA GLN A 808 -16.80 -14.89 -23.03
C GLN A 808 -17.64 -13.74 -23.63
N ASP A 809 -18.96 -13.88 -23.64
CA ASP A 809 -19.86 -12.86 -24.20
C ASP A 809 -19.96 -11.59 -23.33
N HIS A 810 -19.65 -11.71 -22.03
CA HIS A 810 -19.63 -10.59 -21.09
C HIS A 810 -18.21 -10.12 -20.75
N SER A 811 -17.17 -10.72 -21.35
CA SER A 811 -15.80 -10.23 -21.23
C SER A 811 -15.49 -9.20 -22.31
N VAL A 812 -15.01 -8.03 -21.90
CA VAL A 812 -14.60 -6.94 -22.80
C VAL A 812 -13.12 -6.65 -22.58
N GLU A 813 -12.32 -6.64 -23.65
CA GLU A 813 -10.90 -6.29 -23.58
C GLU A 813 -10.71 -4.77 -23.59
N CYS A 814 -9.90 -4.24 -22.68
CA CYS A 814 -9.49 -2.85 -22.71
C CYS A 814 -8.64 -2.55 -23.95
N ALA A 815 -8.94 -1.48 -24.69
CA ALA A 815 -8.19 -1.11 -25.89
C ALA A 815 -6.72 -0.71 -25.63
N VAL A 816 -6.35 -0.44 -24.38
CA VAL A 816 -5.02 0.04 -23.97
C VAL A 816 -4.20 -1.08 -23.33
N CYS A 817 -4.63 -1.57 -22.15
CA CYS A 817 -3.91 -2.63 -21.42
C CYS A 817 -4.25 -4.06 -21.85
N GLN A 818 -5.35 -4.27 -22.58
CA GLN A 818 -5.92 -5.59 -22.94
C GLN A 818 -6.48 -6.41 -21.77
N ASP A 819 -6.63 -5.80 -20.60
CA ASP A 819 -7.28 -6.43 -19.45
C ASP A 819 -8.75 -6.77 -19.78
N LEU A 820 -9.19 -7.92 -19.30
CA LEU A 820 -10.55 -8.41 -19.43
C LEU A 820 -11.41 -7.83 -18.31
N VAL A 821 -12.37 -6.99 -18.67
CA VAL A 821 -13.30 -6.39 -17.72
C VAL A 821 -14.74 -6.80 -18.02
N CYS A 822 -15.56 -6.90 -16.97
CA CYS A 822 -17.00 -7.10 -17.13
C CYS A 822 -17.66 -5.81 -17.65
N PRO A 823 -18.89 -5.86 -18.20
CA PRO A 823 -19.55 -4.69 -18.78
C PRO A 823 -19.77 -3.57 -17.76
N ALA A 824 -19.93 -3.89 -16.48
CA ALA A 824 -20.04 -2.91 -15.40
C ALA A 824 -18.74 -2.10 -15.19
N HIS A 825 -17.58 -2.68 -15.50
CA HIS A 825 -16.26 -2.05 -15.39
C HIS A 825 -15.74 -1.61 -16.76
N THR A 826 -16.64 -1.15 -17.64
CA THR A 826 -16.27 -0.55 -18.92
C THR A 826 -16.58 0.93 -18.97
N ASN A 827 -15.66 1.70 -19.53
CA ASN A 827 -15.84 3.09 -19.90
C ASN A 827 -15.61 3.24 -21.40
N THR A 828 -16.64 3.66 -22.14
CA THR A 828 -16.54 3.89 -23.59
C THR A 828 -16.28 5.37 -23.87
N CYS A 829 -15.20 5.67 -24.57
CA CYS A 829 -14.85 7.03 -24.94
C CYS A 829 -15.89 7.63 -25.89
N VAL A 830 -16.52 8.75 -25.52
CA VAL A 830 -17.55 9.40 -26.35
C VAL A 830 -17.01 9.94 -27.70
N ALA A 831 -15.69 10.12 -27.82
CA ALA A 831 -15.05 10.66 -29.00
C ALA A 831 -14.63 9.61 -30.03
N CYS A 832 -14.25 8.40 -29.60
CA CYS A 832 -13.76 7.34 -30.50
C CYS A 832 -14.51 6.00 -30.39
N ASP A 833 -15.49 5.88 -29.49
CA ASP A 833 -16.25 4.66 -29.20
C ASP A 833 -15.40 3.45 -28.75
N GLU A 834 -14.12 3.66 -28.43
CA GLU A 834 -13.26 2.62 -27.86
C GLU A 834 -13.58 2.39 -26.38
N THR A 835 -13.63 1.12 -26.00
CA THR A 835 -13.93 0.70 -24.63
C THR A 835 -12.65 0.47 -23.84
N ARG A 836 -12.65 0.90 -22.57
CA ARG A 836 -11.51 0.83 -21.66
C ARG A 836 -11.94 0.35 -20.28
N CYS A 837 -10.97 -0.16 -19.52
CA CYS A 837 -11.14 -0.41 -18.09
C CYS A 837 -11.25 0.93 -17.32
N PRO A 838 -11.61 0.90 -16.03
CA PRO A 838 -11.73 2.10 -15.20
C PRO A 838 -10.40 2.83 -15.01
N ASP A 839 -9.27 2.11 -15.02
CA ASP A 839 -7.93 2.69 -14.80
C ASP A 839 -7.40 3.44 -16.02
N ASP A 840 -7.73 2.98 -17.23
CA ASP A 840 -7.35 3.62 -18.50
C ASP A 840 -8.41 4.61 -19.03
N GLY A 841 -9.51 4.77 -18.31
CA GLY A 841 -10.61 5.68 -18.63
C GLY A 841 -10.51 6.99 -17.85
N LEU A 842 -10.57 8.12 -18.54
CA LEU A 842 -10.65 9.44 -17.92
C LEU A 842 -12.06 10.00 -18.06
N SER A 843 -12.47 10.89 -17.16
CA SER A 843 -13.76 11.59 -17.25
C SER A 843 -13.55 13.10 -17.34
N CYS A 844 -14.31 13.77 -18.21
CA CYS A 844 -14.27 15.22 -18.26
C CYS A 844 -14.80 15.81 -16.95
N SER A 845 -14.02 16.68 -16.32
CA SER A 845 -14.39 17.30 -15.03
C SER A 845 -15.60 18.24 -15.09
N GLU A 846 -16.04 18.65 -16.28
CA GLU A 846 -17.15 19.58 -16.50
C GLU A 846 -18.45 18.85 -16.87
N CYS A 847 -18.41 17.88 -17.79
CA CYS A 847 -19.60 17.14 -18.22
C CYS A 847 -19.71 15.69 -17.72
N GLY A 848 -18.62 15.12 -17.18
CA GLY A 848 -18.55 13.73 -16.75
C GLY A 848 -18.41 12.70 -17.87
N ASP A 849 -18.32 13.13 -19.14
CA ASP A 849 -18.18 12.22 -20.27
C ASP A 849 -16.87 11.43 -20.19
N ALA A 850 -16.93 10.13 -20.49
CA ALA A 850 -15.76 9.25 -20.54
C ALA A 850 -14.91 9.49 -21.80
N LEU A 851 -13.59 9.53 -21.62
CA LEU A 851 -12.59 9.90 -22.64
C LEU A 851 -11.33 9.02 -22.55
N CYS A 852 -10.53 8.96 -23.63
CA CYS A 852 -9.13 8.52 -23.56
C CYS A 852 -8.20 9.63 -23.13
N SER A 853 -7.02 9.26 -22.67
CA SER A 853 -5.81 10.09 -22.69
C SER A 853 -5.67 10.93 -23.98
N ASP A 854 -5.77 10.31 -25.16
CA ASP A 854 -5.70 10.99 -26.47
C ASP A 854 -6.82 12.02 -26.75
N HIS A 855 -7.98 11.87 -26.11
CA HIS A 855 -9.12 12.79 -26.26
C HIS A 855 -9.37 13.61 -24.98
N THR A 856 -8.36 13.65 -24.10
CA THR A 856 -8.33 14.54 -22.94
C THR A 856 -7.27 15.59 -23.11
N VAL A 857 -7.51 16.74 -22.52
CA VAL A 857 -6.50 17.76 -22.29
C VAL A 857 -6.62 18.25 -20.85
N GLU A 858 -5.50 18.53 -20.20
CA GLU A 858 -5.49 18.99 -18.82
C GLU A 858 -5.60 20.52 -18.75
N CYS A 859 -6.44 21.00 -17.83
CA CYS A 859 -6.49 22.41 -17.50
C CYS A 859 -5.14 22.88 -16.95
N HIS A 860 -4.55 23.92 -17.53
CA HIS A 860 -3.26 24.46 -17.10
C HIS A 860 -3.26 24.93 -15.63
N ASP A 861 -4.37 25.48 -15.15
CA ASP A 861 -4.46 26.07 -13.80
C ASP A 861 -4.73 25.01 -12.69
N CYS A 862 -5.64 24.05 -12.92
CA CYS A 862 -6.04 23.06 -11.90
C CYS A 862 -5.66 21.60 -12.20
N GLY A 863 -5.11 21.31 -13.39
CA GLY A 863 -4.70 19.96 -13.81
C GLY A 863 -5.84 18.99 -14.11
N LYS A 864 -7.10 19.45 -14.09
CA LYS A 864 -8.25 18.56 -14.32
C LYS A 864 -8.40 18.19 -15.81
N PRO A 865 -8.79 16.94 -16.13
CA PRO A 865 -9.04 16.52 -17.51
C PRO A 865 -10.32 17.16 -18.09
N LEU A 866 -10.23 17.58 -19.35
CA LEU A 866 -11.27 18.23 -20.12
C LEU A 866 -11.43 17.56 -21.47
N CYS A 867 -12.67 17.50 -21.98
CA CYS A 867 -12.91 17.19 -23.38
C CYS A 867 -12.63 18.42 -24.25
N ALA A 868 -12.54 18.23 -25.56
CA ALA A 868 -12.32 19.31 -26.51
C ALA A 868 -13.38 20.43 -26.45
N ASP A 869 -14.62 20.13 -26.06
CA ASP A 869 -15.69 21.13 -25.96
C ASP A 869 -15.60 22.01 -24.70
N HIS A 870 -14.92 21.52 -23.65
CA HIS A 870 -14.74 22.23 -22.38
C HIS A 870 -13.31 22.78 -22.18
N ALA A 871 -12.43 22.60 -23.16
CA ALA A 871 -11.10 23.18 -23.19
C ALA A 871 -11.12 24.53 -23.91
N THR A 872 -10.78 25.61 -23.21
CA THR A 872 -10.67 26.94 -23.79
C THR A 872 -9.20 27.38 -23.85
N ASP A 873 -8.71 27.81 -25.01
CA ASP A 873 -7.35 28.30 -25.15
C ASP A 873 -7.10 29.54 -24.27
N CYS A 874 -6.04 29.50 -23.46
CA CYS A 874 -5.56 30.67 -22.73
C CYS A 874 -4.77 31.54 -23.69
N THR A 875 -5.12 32.80 -23.91
CA THR A 875 -4.34 33.64 -24.86
C THR A 875 -2.98 34.09 -24.33
N SER A 876 -2.67 33.84 -23.06
CA SER A 876 -1.40 34.23 -22.42
C SER A 876 -0.35 33.12 -22.34
N CYS A 877 -0.71 31.86 -22.68
CA CYS A 877 0.20 30.72 -22.76
C CYS A 877 -0.29 29.74 -23.82
N ASP A 878 0.44 28.68 -24.15
CA ASP A 878 -0.03 27.68 -25.12
C ASP A 878 -0.93 26.60 -24.48
N GLY A 879 -1.41 26.82 -23.24
CA GLY A 879 -2.25 25.90 -22.50
C GLY A 879 -3.75 26.20 -22.65
N VAL A 880 -4.58 25.23 -22.27
CA VAL A 880 -6.04 25.38 -22.18
C VAL A 880 -6.47 25.52 -20.72
N VAL A 881 -7.63 26.13 -20.49
CA VAL A 881 -8.25 26.30 -19.18
C VAL A 881 -9.71 25.85 -19.19
N CYS A 882 -10.19 25.36 -18.05
CA CYS A 882 -11.59 25.01 -17.85
C CYS A 882 -12.44 26.27 -17.70
N SER A 883 -13.76 26.11 -17.63
CA SER A 883 -14.67 27.25 -17.55
C SER A 883 -14.57 28.00 -16.22
N ASP A 884 -14.23 27.29 -15.14
CA ASP A 884 -14.01 27.86 -13.81
C ASP A 884 -12.71 28.68 -13.71
N ASP A 885 -11.66 28.24 -14.40
CA ASP A 885 -10.34 28.90 -14.41
C ASP A 885 -10.18 29.89 -15.56
N ALA A 886 -11.20 30.05 -16.42
CA ALA A 886 -11.22 31.01 -17.50
C ALA A 886 -11.71 32.39 -17.03
N THR A 887 -10.92 33.43 -17.27
CA THR A 887 -11.34 34.82 -17.02
C THR A 887 -11.05 35.73 -18.21
N ALA A 888 -11.98 36.63 -18.53
CA ALA A 888 -11.81 37.56 -19.64
C ALA A 888 -11.10 38.83 -19.19
N CYS A 889 -10.09 39.27 -19.95
CA CYS A 889 -9.45 40.55 -19.70
C CYS A 889 -10.43 41.71 -19.98
N ALA A 890 -10.60 42.62 -19.02
CA ALA A 890 -11.51 43.76 -19.17
C ALA A 890 -11.14 44.75 -20.28
N VAL A 891 -9.92 44.67 -20.82
CA VAL A 891 -9.40 45.57 -21.86
C VAL A 891 -9.54 44.97 -23.26
N CYS A 892 -9.02 43.76 -23.49
CA CYS A 892 -9.06 43.09 -24.81
C CYS A 892 -10.17 42.06 -24.96
N SER A 893 -10.84 41.66 -23.86
CA SER A 893 -11.82 40.55 -23.81
C SER A 893 -11.25 39.17 -24.12
N ASP A 894 -9.94 39.04 -24.26
CA ASP A 894 -9.28 37.74 -24.43
C ASP A 894 -9.42 36.90 -23.16
N VAL A 895 -9.63 35.60 -23.34
CA VAL A 895 -9.75 34.62 -22.24
C VAL A 895 -8.35 34.19 -21.81
N VAL A 896 -8.08 34.33 -20.52
CA VAL A 896 -6.82 33.91 -19.90
C VAL A 896 -7.12 33.06 -18.67
N GLY A 897 -6.20 32.18 -18.29
CA GLY A 897 -6.26 31.49 -17.01
C GLY A 897 -6.26 32.48 -15.85
N THR A 898 -6.92 32.12 -14.75
CA THR A 898 -6.89 32.90 -13.50
C THR A 898 -5.46 33.13 -13.01
N SER A 899 -4.56 32.16 -13.20
CA SER A 899 -3.13 32.28 -12.90
C SER A 899 -2.43 33.38 -13.72
N HIS A 900 -2.92 33.65 -14.94
CA HIS A 900 -2.40 34.66 -15.85
C HIS A 900 -3.11 36.01 -15.75
N ALA A 901 -4.17 36.10 -14.93
CA ALA A 901 -4.92 37.32 -14.69
C ALA A 901 -4.53 37.97 -13.35
N ALA A 902 -4.50 39.31 -13.33
CA ALA A 902 -4.36 40.08 -12.12
C ALA A 902 -5.45 41.14 -12.04
N SER A 903 -5.99 41.38 -10.85
CA SER A 903 -7.04 42.39 -10.64
C SER A 903 -6.43 43.77 -10.42
N CYS A 904 -6.95 44.79 -11.11
CA CYS A 904 -6.61 46.17 -10.77
C CYS A 904 -7.10 46.49 -9.37
N THR A 905 -6.19 46.92 -8.50
CA THR A 905 -6.47 47.19 -7.08
C THR A 905 -7.48 48.36 -6.86
N VAL A 906 -7.69 49.21 -7.87
CA VAL A 906 -8.60 50.37 -7.80
C VAL A 906 -10.01 50.04 -8.30
N CYS A 907 -10.15 49.40 -9.46
CA CYS A 907 -11.45 49.13 -10.08
C CYS A 907 -11.87 47.65 -10.08
N GLY A 908 -10.99 46.74 -9.65
CA GLY A 908 -11.25 45.31 -9.61
C GLY A 908 -11.29 44.61 -10.97
N SER A 909 -10.98 45.31 -12.06
CA SER A 909 -10.99 44.70 -13.40
C SER A 909 -9.88 43.66 -13.56
N SER A 910 -10.20 42.47 -14.06
CA SER A 910 -9.23 41.44 -14.43
C SER A 910 -8.41 41.87 -15.65
N LEU A 911 -7.09 41.80 -15.54
CA LEU A 911 -6.13 42.21 -16.57
C LEU A 911 -5.21 41.04 -16.91
N CYS A 912 -5.00 40.77 -18.21
CA CYS A 912 -3.96 39.85 -18.66
C CYS A 912 -2.56 40.45 -18.43
N SER A 913 -1.52 39.64 -18.65
CA SER A 913 -0.11 40.03 -18.54
C SER A 913 0.27 41.28 -19.34
N ASP A 914 -0.32 41.47 -20.52
CA ASP A 914 0.00 42.63 -21.38
C ASP A 914 -0.65 43.93 -20.91
N HIS A 915 -1.84 43.83 -20.32
CA HIS A 915 -2.64 44.98 -19.89
C HIS A 915 -2.46 45.35 -18.42
N ARG A 916 -1.78 44.51 -17.62
CA ARG A 916 -1.40 44.85 -16.25
C ARG A 916 -0.14 45.71 -16.22
N LYS A 917 -0.14 46.72 -15.35
CA LYS A 917 1.06 47.48 -14.99
C LYS A 917 1.23 47.47 -13.49
N THR A 918 2.47 47.47 -13.01
CA THR A 918 2.78 47.40 -11.58
C THR A 918 3.38 48.72 -11.14
N CYS A 919 2.91 49.29 -10.05
CA CYS A 919 3.53 50.47 -9.47
C CYS A 919 4.91 50.11 -8.89
N GLN A 920 5.97 50.80 -9.32
CA GLN A 920 7.33 50.52 -8.83
C GLN A 920 7.51 50.80 -7.33
N THR A 921 6.67 51.62 -6.72
CA THR A 921 6.79 51.99 -5.30
C THR A 921 6.08 50.99 -4.37
N CYS A 922 4.86 50.57 -4.68
CA CYS A 922 4.09 49.67 -3.80
C CYS A 922 3.90 48.25 -4.34
N GLY A 923 4.31 47.96 -5.58
CA GLY A 923 4.14 46.65 -6.19
C GLY A 923 2.70 46.29 -6.56
N GLU A 924 1.73 47.20 -6.37
CA GLU A 924 0.34 46.90 -6.68
C GLU A 924 0.03 47.00 -8.18
N VAL A 925 -0.86 46.12 -8.65
CA VAL A 925 -1.31 46.06 -10.04
C VAL A 925 -2.35 47.14 -10.34
N ARG A 926 -2.20 47.79 -11.50
CA ARG A 926 -3.06 48.85 -12.03
C ARG A 926 -3.36 48.60 -13.51
N CYS A 927 -4.53 49.05 -13.96
CA CYS A 927 -4.83 49.19 -15.38
C CYS A 927 -4.20 50.49 -15.92
N ALA A 928 -4.21 50.66 -17.25
CA ALA A 928 -3.69 51.85 -17.91
C ALA A 928 -4.34 53.17 -17.43
N ASP A 929 -5.62 53.14 -17.03
CA ASP A 929 -6.33 54.33 -16.54
C ASP A 929 -5.95 54.72 -15.09
N HIS A 930 -5.36 53.79 -14.32
CA HIS A 930 -5.02 53.99 -12.91
C HIS A 930 -3.51 53.98 -12.65
N ILE A 931 -2.70 54.16 -13.69
CA ILE A 931 -1.25 54.28 -13.57
C ILE A 931 -0.75 55.50 -14.35
N GLU A 932 0.24 56.17 -13.79
CA GLU A 932 0.87 57.34 -14.38
C GLU A 932 2.39 57.16 -14.35
N TYR A 933 3.13 57.99 -15.09
CA TYR A 933 4.57 57.81 -15.30
C TYR A 933 5.34 58.99 -14.74
N CYS A 934 6.49 58.72 -14.12
CA CYS A 934 7.37 59.80 -13.68
C CYS A 934 8.10 60.42 -14.88
N GLU A 935 8.18 61.74 -14.93
CA GLU A 935 8.81 62.50 -16.02
C GLU A 935 10.33 62.25 -16.14
N VAL A 936 10.99 61.81 -15.07
CA VAL A 936 12.46 61.70 -15.01
C VAL A 936 12.95 60.33 -15.49
N ASP A 937 12.38 59.25 -14.94
CA ASP A 937 12.79 57.87 -15.25
C ASP A 937 11.82 57.15 -16.21
N GLY A 938 10.61 57.68 -16.41
CA GLY A 938 9.58 57.06 -17.24
C GLY A 938 8.95 55.83 -16.59
N GLU A 939 9.20 55.58 -15.31
CA GLU A 939 8.72 54.40 -14.61
C GLU A 939 7.25 54.57 -14.17
N PRO A 940 6.47 53.47 -14.13
CA PRO A 940 5.06 53.51 -13.79
C PRO A 940 4.81 53.55 -12.27
N HIS A 941 3.98 54.49 -11.83
CA HIS A 941 3.58 54.66 -10.43
C HIS A 941 2.06 54.88 -10.31
N CYS A 942 1.47 54.49 -9.18
CA CYS A 942 0.13 54.93 -8.87
C CYS A 942 0.13 56.43 -8.52
N ARG A 943 -1.03 57.08 -8.68
CA ARG A 943 -1.24 58.51 -8.40
C ARG A 943 -0.72 58.93 -7.02
N ASP A 944 -0.86 58.07 -6.02
CA ASP A 944 -0.49 58.37 -4.63
C ASP A 944 1.03 58.47 -4.41
N HIS A 945 1.85 57.86 -5.28
CA HIS A 945 3.31 57.91 -5.23
C HIS A 945 3.91 58.93 -6.21
N LEU A 946 3.09 59.79 -6.79
CA LEU A 946 3.50 60.87 -7.68
C LEU A 946 3.12 62.22 -7.08
N PHE A 947 3.98 63.22 -7.28
CA PHE A 947 3.74 64.59 -6.82
C PHE A 947 3.97 65.60 -7.94
N TYR A 948 3.40 66.80 -7.76
CA TYR A 948 3.62 67.95 -8.62
C TYR A 948 4.67 68.88 -8.01
N CYS A 949 5.61 69.35 -8.83
CA CYS A 949 6.49 70.44 -8.43
C CYS A 949 5.74 71.77 -8.49
N GLU A 950 5.78 72.55 -7.40
CA GLU A 950 5.09 73.85 -7.31
C GLU A 950 5.67 74.95 -8.23
N HIS A 951 6.81 74.67 -8.87
CA HIS A 951 7.52 75.61 -9.75
C HIS A 951 7.48 75.26 -11.24
N CYS A 952 6.93 74.11 -11.63
CA CYS A 952 6.81 73.71 -13.05
C CYS A 952 5.74 74.50 -13.84
N GLY A 953 5.04 75.46 -13.22
CA GLY A 953 4.05 76.33 -13.86
C GLY A 953 2.64 75.73 -13.95
N GLU A 954 1.62 76.60 -14.05
CA GLU A 954 0.21 76.19 -14.09
C GLU A 954 -0.20 75.67 -15.49
N GLY A 955 -0.22 74.35 -15.64
CA GLY A 955 -0.80 73.62 -16.78
C GLY A 955 -0.13 72.27 -17.02
N ALA A 956 -0.92 71.17 -17.03
CA ALA A 956 -0.45 69.78 -17.17
C ALA A 956 0.94 69.54 -16.56
N ALA A 957 1.09 69.92 -15.29
CA ALA A 957 2.39 69.90 -14.65
C ALA A 957 2.93 68.45 -14.68
N PRO A 958 4.20 68.24 -15.08
CA PRO A 958 4.82 66.93 -15.06
C PRO A 958 4.78 66.34 -13.65
N LEU A 959 4.62 65.02 -13.57
CA LEU A 959 4.59 64.26 -12.34
C LEU A 959 5.94 63.63 -12.04
N TYR A 960 6.29 63.63 -10.76
CA TYR A 960 7.57 63.14 -10.28
C TYR A 960 7.33 62.10 -9.20
N CYS A 961 8.08 60.99 -9.21
CA CYS A 961 8.03 59.98 -8.15
C CYS A 961 8.77 60.47 -6.90
N GLU A 962 8.50 59.84 -5.76
CA GLU A 962 9.08 60.26 -4.47
C GLU A 962 10.62 60.27 -4.43
N SER A 963 11.30 59.38 -5.17
CA SER A 963 12.77 59.39 -5.24
C SER A 963 13.33 60.62 -5.94
N HIS A 964 12.54 61.25 -6.81
CA HIS A 964 12.88 62.50 -7.49
C HIS A 964 12.28 63.74 -6.80
N ARG A 965 11.77 63.57 -5.57
CA ARG A 965 11.30 64.66 -4.72
C ARG A 965 12.46 65.29 -3.96
N GLN A 966 12.59 66.60 -4.12
CA GLN A 966 13.39 67.46 -3.26
C GLN A 966 12.45 68.36 -2.46
N THR A 967 12.93 68.90 -1.34
CA THR A 967 12.17 69.86 -0.52
C THR A 967 12.97 71.13 -0.38
N CYS A 968 12.32 72.28 -0.53
CA CYS A 968 12.97 73.55 -0.23
C CYS A 968 13.21 73.66 1.28
N ASP A 969 14.46 73.78 1.71
CA ASP A 969 14.83 73.88 3.14
C ASP A 969 14.30 75.17 3.81
N VAL A 970 13.85 76.15 3.02
CA VAL A 970 13.29 77.42 3.51
C VAL A 970 11.77 77.40 3.58
N GLY A 971 11.11 76.74 2.63
CA GLY A 971 9.66 76.84 2.42
C GLY A 971 8.88 75.53 2.54
N ASP A 972 9.56 74.39 2.74
CA ASP A 972 9.00 73.02 2.75
C ASP A 972 8.24 72.61 1.48
N GLU A 973 8.27 73.43 0.43
CA GLU A 973 7.59 73.19 -0.84
C GLU A 973 8.28 72.05 -1.62
N PRO A 974 7.52 71.12 -2.23
CA PRO A 974 8.08 70.02 -2.99
C PRO A 974 8.61 70.50 -4.35
N LEU A 975 9.89 70.24 -4.58
CA LEU A 975 10.64 70.59 -5.77
C LEU A 975 10.93 69.33 -6.59
N CYS A 976 10.88 69.44 -7.91
CA CYS A 976 11.51 68.45 -8.76
C CYS A 976 13.02 68.71 -8.82
N VAL A 977 13.77 67.71 -9.29
CA VAL A 977 15.23 67.79 -9.47
C VAL A 977 15.71 68.97 -10.32
N TYR A 978 14.86 69.55 -11.17
CA TYR A 978 15.20 70.70 -12.01
C TYR A 978 15.00 72.07 -11.35
N HIS A 979 14.18 72.14 -10.29
CA HIS A 979 13.89 73.37 -9.55
C HIS A 979 14.46 73.35 -8.13
N ALA A 980 15.30 72.36 -7.85
CA ALA A 980 16.06 72.21 -6.62
C ALA A 980 17.50 72.67 -6.89
N GLU A 981 17.88 73.83 -6.33
CA GLU A 981 19.23 74.38 -6.47
C GLU A 981 19.98 74.24 -5.13
N SER A 982 21.15 73.61 -5.14
CA SER A 982 21.98 73.47 -3.93
C SER A 982 22.84 74.72 -3.73
N THR A 983 22.75 75.35 -2.57
CA THR A 983 23.37 76.65 -2.33
C THR A 983 24.88 76.55 -2.04
N PRO A 984 25.74 77.37 -2.67
CA PRO A 984 27.21 77.25 -2.62
C PRO A 984 27.92 77.47 -1.26
N ILE A 985 27.18 77.68 -0.17
CA ILE A 985 27.75 78.03 1.14
C ILE A 985 27.20 77.12 2.24
N LEU A 986 25.89 76.85 2.23
CA LEU A 986 25.24 76.05 3.26
C LEU A 986 24.86 74.64 2.77
N ASP A 987 25.07 74.34 1.49
CA ASP A 987 24.62 73.11 0.81
C ASP A 987 23.10 72.83 0.98
N GLU A 988 22.33 73.85 1.37
CA GLU A 988 20.86 73.81 1.48
C GLU A 988 20.23 73.78 0.08
N THR A 989 19.15 73.00 -0.08
CA THR A 989 18.35 72.94 -1.30
C THR A 989 17.28 74.01 -1.26
N VAL A 990 17.36 74.99 -2.16
CA VAL A 990 16.42 76.10 -2.23
C VAL A 990 15.81 76.20 -3.62
N CYS A 991 14.61 76.77 -3.71
CA CYS A 991 14.01 77.14 -4.98
C CYS A 991 14.44 78.55 -5.39
N ASP A 992 14.24 78.89 -6.66
CA ASP A 992 14.54 80.22 -7.22
C ASP A 992 13.90 81.39 -6.45
N LYS A 993 12.73 81.16 -5.80
CA LYS A 993 12.04 82.19 -5.00
C LYS A 993 12.68 82.42 -3.62
N HIS A 994 13.45 81.46 -3.12
CA HIS A 994 14.10 81.49 -1.81
C HIS A 994 15.61 81.66 -1.93
N THR A 995 16.04 82.53 -2.86
CA THR A 995 17.43 82.97 -3.01
C THR A 995 17.58 84.47 -2.81
N GLU A 996 18.72 84.90 -2.27
CA GLU A 996 19.09 86.32 -2.15
C GLU A 996 20.44 86.60 -2.83
N ALA A 997 20.50 87.68 -3.62
CA ALA A 997 21.72 88.09 -4.32
C ALA A 997 22.67 88.85 -3.38
N CYS A 998 23.94 88.43 -3.35
CA CYS A 998 24.99 89.18 -2.66
C CYS A 998 25.26 90.51 -3.39
N THR A 999 25.19 91.64 -2.68
CA THR A 999 25.45 92.97 -3.28
C THR A 999 26.89 93.14 -3.80
N LEU A 1000 27.82 92.27 -3.38
CA LEU A 1000 29.22 92.31 -3.80
C LEU A 1000 29.54 91.37 -4.97
N CYS A 1001 29.24 90.07 -4.93
CA CYS A 1001 29.50 89.17 -6.07
C CYS A 1001 28.31 89.02 -7.03
N GLU A 1002 27.15 89.59 -6.70
CA GLU A 1002 25.87 89.50 -7.45
C GLU A 1002 25.36 88.06 -7.68
N GLN A 1003 25.99 87.07 -7.07
CA GLN A 1003 25.52 85.68 -7.09
C GLN A 1003 24.43 85.45 -6.04
N ASN A 1004 23.52 84.53 -6.36
CA ASN A 1004 22.42 84.11 -5.51
C ASN A 1004 22.89 83.08 -4.47
N TYR A 1005 22.42 83.22 -3.23
CA TYR A 1005 22.69 82.30 -2.14
C TYR A 1005 21.42 82.09 -1.32
N ALA A 1006 21.42 81.10 -0.41
CA ALA A 1006 20.42 81.01 0.63
C ALA A 1006 20.35 82.33 1.42
N PRO A 1007 19.16 82.83 1.79
CA PRO A 1007 19.00 84.05 2.58
C PRO A 1007 19.83 84.02 3.88
N ALA A 1008 19.96 82.86 4.52
CA ALA A 1008 20.78 82.68 5.72
C ALA A 1008 22.28 82.90 5.47
N ALA A 1009 22.76 82.65 4.25
CA ALA A 1009 24.16 82.86 3.84
C ALA A 1009 24.46 84.32 3.43
N VAL A 1010 23.43 85.17 3.30
CA VAL A 1010 23.55 86.60 2.99
C VAL A 1010 23.22 87.41 4.24
N ASN A 1011 24.20 88.16 4.73
CA ASN A 1011 24.01 89.00 5.90
C ASN A 1011 24.44 90.44 5.54
N ASP A 1012 23.68 91.45 5.96
CA ASP A 1012 23.85 92.86 5.56
C ASP A 1012 24.11 93.05 4.04
N GLY A 1013 23.44 92.22 3.21
CA GLY A 1013 23.58 92.22 1.76
C GLY A 1013 24.91 91.65 1.24
N ARG A 1014 25.70 90.93 2.04
CA ARG A 1014 26.93 90.27 1.59
C ARG A 1014 26.93 88.79 1.96
N CYS A 1015 27.33 87.93 1.02
CA CYS A 1015 27.62 86.53 1.30
C CYS A 1015 28.88 86.38 2.15
N GLU A 1016 28.98 85.28 2.87
CA GLU A 1016 30.12 84.94 3.72
C GLU A 1016 31.46 84.98 2.95
N THR A 1017 31.48 84.40 1.74
CA THR A 1017 32.65 84.41 0.85
C THR A 1017 33.11 85.82 0.50
N CYS A 1018 32.18 86.74 0.26
CA CYS A 1018 32.53 88.13 -0.03
C CYS A 1018 33.02 88.91 1.20
N ARG A 1019 32.70 88.44 2.41
CA ARG A 1019 33.15 89.05 3.67
C ARG A 1019 34.57 88.59 4.02
N SER A 1020 34.93 87.35 3.73
CA SER A 1020 36.26 86.77 4.00
C SER A 1020 37.33 87.10 2.95
N ILE A 1021 37.06 87.99 1.98
CA ILE A 1021 38.02 88.34 0.92
C ILE A 1021 39.34 88.85 1.52
N GLY A 1022 40.41 88.09 1.28
CA GLY A 1022 41.76 88.39 1.75
C GLY A 1022 42.13 87.78 3.10
N GLU A 1023 41.28 86.93 3.68
CA GLU A 1023 41.59 86.14 4.87
C GLU A 1023 42.34 84.83 4.54
N GLU A 1024 42.18 84.31 3.32
CA GLU A 1024 42.82 83.08 2.84
C GLU A 1024 43.75 83.31 1.64
N GLU A 1025 44.82 82.51 1.53
CA GLU A 1025 45.67 82.43 0.34
C GLU A 1025 45.09 81.39 -0.64
N VAL A 1026 44.39 81.87 -1.67
CA VAL A 1026 43.83 81.06 -2.75
C VAL A 1026 44.67 81.24 -4.01
N ASP A 1027 44.97 80.14 -4.73
CA ASP A 1027 45.74 80.22 -5.97
C ASP A 1027 44.87 80.79 -7.12
N ILE A 1028 45.48 81.67 -7.92
CA ILE A 1028 44.77 82.43 -8.96
C ILE A 1028 45.53 82.27 -10.26
N PRO A 1029 44.85 82.06 -11.40
CA PRO A 1029 45.49 82.05 -12.70
C PRO A 1029 46.39 83.28 -12.92
N ASP A 1030 47.62 83.05 -13.37
CA ASP A 1030 48.61 84.11 -13.57
C ASP A 1030 48.15 85.16 -14.60
N SER A 1031 47.26 84.77 -15.53
CA SER A 1031 46.58 85.67 -16.47
C SER A 1031 45.79 86.76 -15.75
N ILE A 1032 45.08 86.44 -14.67
CA ILE A 1032 44.32 87.40 -13.86
C ILE A 1032 45.25 88.12 -12.88
N ARG A 1033 46.21 87.42 -12.27
CA ARG A 1033 47.15 88.02 -11.31
C ARG A 1033 47.98 89.15 -11.94
N SER A 1034 48.37 89.00 -13.21
CA SER A 1034 49.16 90.00 -13.95
C SER A 1034 48.43 91.34 -14.24
N ASP A 1035 47.10 91.36 -14.16
CA ASP A 1035 46.27 92.54 -14.42
C ASP A 1035 46.19 93.54 -13.25
N PHE A 1036 46.68 93.15 -12.06
CA PHE A 1036 46.50 93.87 -10.81
C PHE A 1036 47.81 94.06 -10.04
N ARG A 1037 47.90 95.16 -9.28
CA ARG A 1037 49.03 95.44 -8.40
C ARG A 1037 49.01 94.54 -7.16
N SER A 1038 47.82 94.27 -6.65
CA SER A 1038 47.57 93.39 -5.50
C SER A 1038 46.19 92.81 -5.63
N VAL A 1039 46.04 91.54 -5.25
CA VAL A 1039 44.79 90.80 -5.34
C VAL A 1039 44.46 90.23 -3.96
N GLN A 1040 43.18 90.25 -3.60
CA GLN A 1040 42.63 89.55 -2.44
C GLN A 1040 41.55 88.60 -2.93
N VAL A 1041 41.43 87.42 -2.33
CA VAL A 1041 40.55 86.35 -2.80
C VAL A 1041 39.81 85.74 -1.63
N ALA A 1042 38.64 85.21 -1.91
CA ALA A 1042 37.96 84.20 -1.12
C ALA A 1042 37.22 83.24 -2.06
N GLN A 1043 36.90 82.04 -1.58
CA GLN A 1043 36.22 81.02 -2.36
C GLN A 1043 35.15 80.29 -1.53
N ASN A 1044 34.21 79.63 -2.21
CA ASN A 1044 33.26 78.69 -1.61
C ASN A 1044 33.13 77.43 -2.49
N SER A 1045 32.10 76.60 -2.27
CA SER A 1045 31.96 75.35 -3.01
C SER A 1045 31.78 75.56 -4.52
N SER A 1046 31.18 76.67 -4.95
CA SER A 1046 30.87 76.93 -6.37
C SER A 1046 31.64 78.10 -7.01
N TYR A 1047 32.15 79.06 -6.24
CA TYR A 1047 32.71 80.31 -6.77
C TYR A 1047 34.04 80.72 -6.13
N VAL A 1048 34.92 81.33 -6.94
CA VAL A 1048 36.12 82.05 -6.49
C VAL A 1048 35.93 83.54 -6.74
N THR A 1049 35.91 84.35 -5.68
CA THR A 1049 35.72 85.80 -5.76
C THR A 1049 37.05 86.53 -5.56
N ILE A 1050 37.46 87.31 -6.56
CA ILE A 1050 38.76 87.97 -6.65
C ILE A 1050 38.56 89.48 -6.66
N TYR A 1051 39.16 90.16 -5.69
CA TYR A 1051 39.23 91.62 -5.63
C TYR A 1051 40.62 92.13 -6.02
N GLY A 1052 40.72 92.73 -7.21
CA GLY A 1052 41.96 93.26 -7.78
C GLY A 1052 42.09 94.78 -7.66
N LYS A 1053 43.23 95.26 -7.12
CA LYS A 1053 43.58 96.69 -7.08
C LYS A 1053 44.50 97.06 -8.24
N ARG A 1054 44.09 97.99 -9.10
CA ARG A 1054 44.91 98.47 -10.24
C ARG A 1054 45.76 99.69 -9.88
N LEU A 1055 46.92 99.80 -10.54
CA LEU A 1055 47.86 100.93 -10.38
C LEU A 1055 47.33 102.21 -11.04
N LEU A 1056 46.65 102.05 -12.18
CA LEU A 1056 45.95 103.10 -12.94
C LEU A 1056 44.58 102.54 -13.36
N GLY A 1057 43.48 103.05 -12.80
CA GLY A 1057 42.12 102.58 -13.07
C GLY A 1057 41.26 102.30 -11.83
N THR A 1058 40.01 101.88 -12.03
CA THR A 1058 39.12 101.41 -10.96
C THR A 1058 39.53 100.01 -10.49
N ASN A 1059 39.28 99.70 -9.21
CA ASN A 1059 39.45 98.33 -8.70
C ASN A 1059 38.38 97.45 -9.32
N GLN A 1060 38.66 96.17 -9.46
CA GLN A 1060 37.73 95.23 -10.07
C GLN A 1060 37.43 94.09 -9.12
N LEU A 1061 36.19 93.59 -9.19
CA LEU A 1061 35.78 92.32 -8.63
C LEU A 1061 35.58 91.35 -9.79
N ILE A 1062 36.10 90.15 -9.67
CA ILE A 1062 35.94 89.06 -10.62
C ILE A 1062 35.38 87.86 -9.86
N VAL A 1063 34.35 87.21 -10.39
CA VAL A 1063 33.79 85.96 -9.86
C VAL A 1063 34.05 84.88 -10.90
N LEU A 1064 34.70 83.80 -10.49
CA LEU A 1064 34.96 82.63 -11.31
C LEU A 1064 34.12 81.45 -10.83
N SER A 1065 33.67 80.61 -11.75
CA SER A 1065 33.14 79.28 -11.41
C SER A 1065 34.29 78.41 -10.91
N ARG A 1066 34.11 77.72 -9.79
CA ARG A 1066 35.11 76.79 -9.27
C ARG A 1066 35.15 75.50 -10.09
N GLU A 1067 34.01 75.05 -10.59
CA GLU A 1067 33.92 73.83 -11.40
C GLU A 1067 34.57 74.01 -12.78
N THR A 1068 34.25 75.10 -13.48
CA THR A 1068 34.71 75.31 -14.86
C THR A 1068 35.91 76.24 -14.97
N SER A 1069 36.29 76.93 -13.89
CA SER A 1069 37.32 77.99 -13.89
C SER A 1069 37.04 79.16 -14.85
N GLU A 1070 35.82 79.26 -15.38
CA GLU A 1070 35.39 80.34 -16.27
C GLU A 1070 35.00 81.60 -15.50
N GLU A 1071 35.22 82.76 -16.12
CA GLU A 1071 34.80 84.05 -15.58
C GLU A 1071 33.29 84.22 -15.73
N ILE A 1072 32.58 84.15 -14.60
CA ILE A 1072 31.13 84.38 -14.53
C ILE A 1072 30.87 85.88 -14.65
N GLU A 1073 31.63 86.69 -13.91
CA GLU A 1073 31.41 88.12 -13.87
C GLU A 1073 32.70 88.91 -13.58
N ARG A 1074 32.84 90.09 -14.21
CA ARG A 1074 33.87 91.09 -13.89
C ARG A 1074 33.30 92.48 -13.91
N ARG A 1075 33.44 93.20 -12.79
CA ARG A 1075 32.88 94.55 -12.63
C ARG A 1075 33.84 95.53 -11.97
N ASN A 1076 33.66 96.82 -12.28
CA ASN A 1076 34.42 97.90 -11.68
C ASN A 1076 33.78 98.36 -10.37
N ILE A 1077 34.56 98.47 -9.30
CA ILE A 1077 34.09 98.96 -8.00
C ILE A 1077 34.21 100.48 -7.91
N GLY A 1078 33.07 101.13 -7.68
CA GLY A 1078 32.91 102.58 -7.67
C GLY A 1078 33.62 103.30 -6.51
N VAL A 1079 33.78 104.63 -6.65
CA VAL A 1079 34.48 105.48 -5.65
C VAL A 1079 33.72 105.57 -4.32
N LEU A 1080 32.39 105.46 -4.32
CA LEU A 1080 31.56 105.47 -3.11
C LEU A 1080 31.70 104.16 -2.31
N ASP A 1081 31.77 103.01 -2.98
CA ASP A 1081 31.98 101.73 -2.31
C ASP A 1081 33.39 101.66 -1.70
N ARG A 1082 34.40 102.23 -2.37
CA ARG A 1082 35.74 102.40 -1.77
C ARG A 1082 35.75 103.20 -0.45
N LEU A 1083 34.84 104.17 -0.27
CA LEU A 1083 34.75 105.01 0.94
C LEU A 1083 33.98 104.36 2.10
N LYS A 1084 33.08 103.42 1.81
CA LYS A 1084 32.33 102.66 2.83
C LYS A 1084 33.15 101.57 3.54
N GLY A 1085 34.45 101.44 3.24
CA GLY A 1085 35.30 100.44 3.88
C GLY A 1085 34.93 99.02 3.46
N VAL A 1086 34.85 98.76 2.16
CA VAL A 1086 34.47 97.45 1.57
C VAL A 1086 35.32 96.25 2.02
N LEU A 1087 36.39 96.46 2.80
CA LEU A 1087 37.27 95.44 3.38
C LEU A 1087 37.48 95.71 4.89
N ARG A 1088 36.39 95.84 5.65
CA ARG A 1088 36.44 95.75 7.11
C ARG A 1088 35.40 94.78 7.62
#